data_AF-A0A0L8I572-F1
#
_entry.id   AF-A0A0L8I572-F1
#
_cell.length_a   1.000
_cell.length_b   1.000
_cell.length_c   1.000
_cell.angle_alpha   90.00
_cell.angle_beta   90.00
_cell.angle_gamma   90.00
#
_symmetry.space_group_name_H-M   'P 1'
#
loop_
_entity.id
_entity.type
_entity.pdbx_description
1 polymer ?
#
loop_
_entity_poly.entity_id
_entity_poly.type
_entity_poly.pdbx_seq_one_letter_code
_entity_poly.pdbx_strand_id
1 'polypeptide(L)'
;MPPVLSKGKAKGPIQLGTSDVASHFYSRVNWSNKNDINVPKSCFDKLYSPFKLDSDIVKEEDNYFTAPFNQERLKQYVIQNTEEFFTSAERSRIVNEILSRATFEGEGRVRKYGIKRLLGNAYIAAYPLHEGPYYYEDSIYATGPRNARHLLYEMWARPKMWYKQQPLDAIRSYFGEKIGIYFAWLAFYTQMLIPAGIVGVVVFIYGLATMMDDIPSLDICSFDKSGNLTMCPLCDELCRYWKLETVCYYARTSYLIDNPSTVFFAAFMSVWSMFFIELWKRQQNEIGYDWDISNFEEEEETVRPEFESTVTTTRENPVTELCLVVGAVVGVIVYRIVIIAVFAKQEHIKEQASIVTSVSASLLNLVVILLLNMKHRTQTEWEDGFTLKMFLFQFVNYYSSIFYIAFFKGRKLQNWCKVHYNRVKDTEEGEDDDDDDDIDDKETAKRWEVDFLMTEANPLGMFYEYLEMVIQFGFVSIFVAAFPLAPVFALLNNILEVRLDAYKYVTQFRRPLAARAQDIGIWFGILKGICIISVITNALIIAFTSDFIPKMLYKHVISPNDTLEGYVEFSLSYFNISDFQPRSKPTFDSNITECRYKDFRYPPDSPDKYEHTSIYWHILAIRLAFVIIFQNVVMLLSWLVAAMIPDVPYIVKIQMLRESYLTKQALLKFQDEKREKRRTGSVGLKEE
;
A
#
# COMPACT_ATOMS: atom_id res chain seq x y z
N MET A 1 29.07 -64.36 -23.63
CA MET A 1 29.04 -63.38 -24.74
C MET A 1 27.64 -62.80 -24.81
N PRO A 2 27.44 -61.58 -25.35
CA PRO A 2 28.22 -60.35 -25.24
C PRO A 2 27.29 -59.21 -24.69
N PRO A 3 27.61 -57.89 -24.76
CA PRO A 3 28.87 -57.24 -25.11
C PRO A 3 29.46 -56.34 -23.99
N VAL A 4 30.73 -55.98 -24.16
CA VAL A 4 31.36 -54.86 -23.47
C VAL A 4 30.84 -53.55 -24.08
N LEU A 5 30.40 -52.60 -23.24
CA LEU A 5 30.16 -51.21 -23.68
C LEU A 5 31.40 -50.33 -23.42
N SER A 6 31.63 -49.38 -24.31
CA SER A 6 32.89 -48.66 -24.44
C SER A 6 33.05 -47.51 -23.45
N LYS A 7 34.31 -47.12 -23.19
CA LYS A 7 34.64 -45.86 -22.51
C LYS A 7 34.26 -44.68 -23.41
N GLY A 8 33.00 -44.26 -23.36
CA GLY A 8 32.59 -42.95 -23.86
C GLY A 8 33.35 -41.86 -23.12
N LYS A 9 34.04 -40.97 -23.85
CA LYS A 9 34.64 -39.77 -23.24
C LYS A 9 33.49 -38.90 -22.73
N ALA A 10 33.35 -38.78 -21.42
CA ALA A 10 32.56 -37.70 -20.86
C ALA A 10 33.14 -36.38 -21.37
N LYS A 11 32.37 -35.63 -22.15
CA LYS A 11 32.53 -34.17 -22.13
C LYS A 11 32.22 -33.78 -20.69
N GLY A 12 33.14 -33.04 -20.07
CA GLY A 12 33.01 -32.68 -18.66
C GLY A 12 31.69 -31.92 -18.38
N PRO A 13 31.29 -31.82 -17.10
CA PRO A 13 30.23 -30.88 -16.74
C PRO A 13 30.59 -29.50 -17.31
N ILE A 14 29.58 -28.76 -17.77
CA ILE A 14 29.80 -27.36 -18.14
C ILE A 14 30.24 -26.65 -16.86
N GLN A 15 31.53 -26.33 -16.78
CA GLN A 15 32.07 -25.43 -15.79
C GLN A 15 31.54 -24.04 -16.11
N LEU A 16 30.30 -23.76 -15.67
CA LEU A 16 29.91 -22.42 -15.28
C LEU A 16 30.93 -21.99 -14.23
N GLY A 17 31.86 -21.14 -14.63
CA GLY A 17 32.89 -20.68 -13.71
C GLY A 17 32.21 -19.93 -12.57
N THR A 18 32.73 -20.06 -11.35
CA THR A 18 32.35 -19.15 -10.27
C THR A 18 32.65 -17.69 -10.64
N SER A 19 33.59 -17.47 -11.57
CA SER A 19 33.83 -16.24 -12.33
C SER A 19 32.58 -15.64 -12.98
N ASP A 20 31.79 -16.47 -13.65
CA ASP A 20 30.74 -16.02 -14.57
C ASP A 20 29.51 -15.62 -13.76
N VAL A 21 29.14 -16.45 -12.78
CA VAL A 21 28.09 -16.11 -11.80
C VAL A 21 28.49 -14.88 -10.98
N ALA A 22 29.74 -14.78 -10.52
CA ALA A 22 30.20 -13.62 -9.77
C ALA A 22 30.20 -12.32 -10.60
N SER A 23 30.16 -12.38 -11.94
CA SER A 23 30.20 -11.18 -12.78
C SER A 23 28.95 -10.29 -12.69
N HIS A 24 27.84 -10.84 -12.16
CA HIS A 24 26.57 -10.15 -11.92
C HIS A 24 26.48 -9.44 -10.54
N PHE A 25 27.57 -9.42 -9.77
CA PHE A 25 27.58 -8.88 -8.39
C PHE A 25 28.42 -7.61 -8.35
N TYR A 26 27.88 -6.53 -7.80
CA TYR A 26 28.57 -5.23 -7.83
C TYR A 26 29.55 -5.13 -6.67
N SER A 27 30.69 -4.47 -6.89
CA SER A 27 31.74 -4.37 -5.87
C SER A 27 32.45 -3.02 -5.88
N ARG A 28 32.80 -2.56 -4.67
CA ARG A 28 33.42 -1.27 -4.35
C ARG A 28 34.76 -1.10 -5.07
N VAL A 29 34.98 0.04 -5.72
CA VAL A 29 36.15 0.43 -6.53
C VAL A 29 36.93 1.53 -5.79
N ASN A 30 38.26 1.46 -5.81
CA ASN A 30 39.09 2.34 -4.98
C ASN A 30 39.24 3.76 -5.55
N TRP A 31 38.58 4.74 -4.92
CA TRP A 31 38.97 6.15 -5.05
C TRP A 31 38.71 6.94 -3.76
N SER A 32 39.69 7.73 -3.31
CA SER A 32 39.56 8.60 -2.13
C SER A 32 39.11 10.00 -2.51
N ASN A 33 38.00 10.46 -1.91
CA ASN A 33 37.56 11.85 -2.01
C ASN A 33 36.87 12.30 -0.71
N LYS A 34 37.63 12.35 0.40
CA LYS A 34 37.24 13.16 1.58
C LYS A 34 37.27 14.65 1.22
N ASN A 35 36.15 15.10 0.67
CA ASN A 35 35.76 16.50 0.54
C ASN A 35 34.27 16.55 0.86
N ASP A 36 33.97 16.34 2.13
CA ASP A 36 32.62 16.51 2.66
C ASP A 36 32.18 17.94 2.36
N ILE A 37 31.09 18.10 1.62
CA ILE A 37 30.44 19.40 1.48
C ILE A 37 29.91 19.70 2.88
N ASN A 38 30.60 20.57 3.62
CA ASN A 38 30.22 20.98 4.97
C ASN A 38 28.86 21.70 4.94
N VAL A 39 27.78 20.92 4.98
CA VAL A 39 26.42 21.41 5.14
C VAL A 39 26.38 22.14 6.49
N PRO A 40 26.03 23.44 6.51
CA PRO A 40 26.07 24.21 7.74
C PRO A 40 25.04 23.65 8.73
N LYS A 41 25.53 23.00 9.80
CA LYS A 41 24.70 22.38 10.85
C LYS A 41 23.73 23.42 11.39
N SER A 42 22.45 23.16 11.19
CA SER A 42 21.37 24.12 11.42
C SER A 42 21.02 24.16 12.91
N CYS A 43 20.40 25.24 13.38
CA CYS A 43 19.90 25.28 14.75
C CYS A 43 18.87 24.16 15.02
N PHE A 44 18.20 23.67 13.97
CA PHE A 44 17.29 22.53 14.02
C PHE A 44 17.97 21.18 14.27
N ASP A 45 19.28 21.01 14.01
CA ASP A 45 19.97 19.73 14.26
C ASP A 45 19.93 19.31 15.74
N LYS A 46 19.89 20.28 16.66
CA LYS A 46 19.71 20.04 18.10
C LYS A 46 18.29 19.62 18.50
N LEU A 47 17.29 19.92 17.67
CA LEU A 47 15.91 19.48 17.91
C LEU A 47 15.71 18.04 17.44
N TYR A 48 16.38 17.64 16.35
CA TYR A 48 16.31 16.29 15.79
C TYR A 48 17.31 15.30 16.39
N SER A 49 18.32 15.74 17.16
CA SER A 49 19.34 14.83 17.73
C SER A 49 18.81 13.68 18.61
N PRO A 50 17.67 13.79 19.34
CA PRO A 50 17.11 12.62 20.05
C PRO A 50 16.64 11.51 19.09
N PHE A 51 16.17 11.88 17.89
CA PHE A 51 15.61 10.96 16.89
C PHE A 51 16.69 10.31 16.01
N LYS A 52 17.83 10.98 15.80
CA LYS A 52 18.96 10.45 15.02
C LYS A 52 19.53 9.16 15.64
N LEU A 53 20.06 8.29 14.79
CA LEU A 53 20.84 7.13 15.20
C LEU A 53 22.15 7.53 15.88
N ASP A 54 22.74 6.59 16.61
CA ASP A 54 24.04 6.77 17.25
C ASP A 54 25.15 6.29 16.29
N SER A 55 25.95 7.23 15.80
CA SER A 55 27.03 7.00 14.81
C SER A 55 28.16 6.11 15.33
N ASP A 56 28.34 6.04 16.65
CA ASP A 56 29.42 5.26 17.25
C ASP A 56 29.04 3.76 17.32
N ILE A 57 27.74 3.45 17.21
CA ILE A 57 27.17 2.10 17.24
C ILE A 57 26.73 1.64 15.85
N VAL A 58 26.01 2.50 15.11
CA VAL A 58 25.63 2.30 13.71
C VAL A 58 26.56 3.14 12.85
N LYS A 59 27.64 2.51 12.37
CA LYS A 59 28.60 3.16 11.48
C LYS A 59 27.94 3.42 10.12
N GLU A 60 28.05 4.66 9.66
CA GLU A 60 27.76 5.04 8.28
C GLU A 60 28.76 4.34 7.34
N GLU A 61 28.32 3.88 6.16
CA GLU A 61 29.21 3.29 5.15
C GLU A 61 30.01 4.39 4.42
N ASP A 62 31.31 4.20 4.16
CA ASP A 62 32.02 5.15 3.28
C ASP A 62 31.44 5.04 1.85
N ASN A 63 31.29 6.18 1.17
CA ASN A 63 30.87 6.21 -0.22
C ASN A 63 32.00 5.73 -1.15
N TYR A 64 31.79 4.59 -1.82
CA TYR A 64 32.66 4.03 -2.85
C TYR A 64 31.94 4.02 -4.20
N PHE A 65 32.66 4.28 -5.30
CA PHE A 65 32.14 3.91 -6.61
C PHE A 65 32.00 2.39 -6.70
N THR A 66 30.97 1.92 -7.39
CA THR A 66 30.71 0.50 -7.60
C THR A 66 30.76 0.17 -9.09
N ALA A 67 30.99 -1.10 -9.39
CA ALA A 67 30.93 -1.64 -10.75
C ALA A 67 30.63 -3.14 -10.66
N PRO A 68 30.03 -3.76 -11.70
CA PRO A 68 29.92 -5.22 -11.77
C PRO A 68 31.30 -5.84 -11.61
N PHE A 69 31.38 -6.84 -10.72
CA PHE A 69 32.60 -7.56 -10.39
C PHE A 69 33.11 -8.25 -11.64
N ASN A 70 34.44 -8.30 -11.77
CA ASN A 70 35.05 -8.97 -12.90
C ASN A 70 36.40 -9.51 -12.45
N GLN A 71 36.61 -10.82 -12.61
CA GLN A 71 37.82 -11.47 -12.14
C GLN A 71 39.09 -10.97 -12.86
N GLU A 72 38.99 -10.50 -14.12
CA GLU A 72 40.10 -9.82 -14.82
C GLU A 72 40.47 -8.47 -14.16
N ARG A 73 39.54 -7.86 -13.42
CA ARG A 73 39.64 -6.50 -12.86
C ARG A 73 39.89 -6.45 -11.35
N LEU A 74 40.17 -7.59 -10.69
CA LEU A 74 40.35 -7.71 -9.23
C LEU A 74 41.13 -6.57 -8.56
N LYS A 75 42.18 -6.05 -9.20
CA LYS A 75 43.01 -4.94 -8.70
C LYS A 75 42.33 -3.57 -8.61
N GLN A 76 41.13 -3.41 -9.17
CA GLN A 76 40.36 -2.16 -9.13
C GLN A 76 39.47 -2.06 -7.88
N TYR A 77 39.15 -3.19 -7.25
CA TYR A 77 38.19 -3.25 -6.14
C TYR A 77 38.85 -3.07 -4.76
N VAL A 78 38.07 -2.54 -3.80
CA VAL A 78 38.48 -2.31 -2.42
C VAL A 78 38.37 -3.62 -1.63
N ILE A 79 39.38 -4.46 -1.75
CA ILE A 79 39.53 -5.70 -0.96
C ILE A 79 40.42 -5.37 0.24
N GLN A 80 39.81 -5.00 1.37
CA GLN A 80 40.53 -4.87 2.66
C GLN A 80 40.74 -6.26 3.29
N ASN A 81 39.66 -7.04 3.34
CA ASN A 81 39.64 -8.44 3.78
C ASN A 81 38.86 -9.26 2.73
N THR A 82 39.40 -10.41 2.33
CA THR A 82 38.80 -11.31 1.33
C THR A 82 37.50 -11.95 1.83
N GLU A 83 37.35 -12.17 3.14
CA GLU A 83 36.19 -12.87 3.71
C GLU A 83 34.96 -11.96 3.89
N GLU A 84 35.19 -10.66 4.05
CA GLU A 84 34.20 -9.60 4.26
C GLU A 84 33.88 -8.81 2.96
N PHE A 85 34.53 -9.16 1.86
CA PHE A 85 34.39 -8.45 0.58
C PHE A 85 32.96 -8.51 0.00
N PHE A 86 32.32 -9.68 0.08
CA PHE A 86 30.90 -9.88 -0.21
C PHE A 86 30.13 -10.03 1.10
N THR A 87 29.01 -9.33 1.22
CA THR A 87 28.15 -9.41 2.41
C THR A 87 27.55 -10.80 2.60
N SER A 88 27.14 -11.08 3.83
CA SER A 88 26.38 -12.26 4.24
C SER A 88 25.10 -12.47 3.39
N ALA A 89 24.42 -11.37 3.04
CA ALA A 89 23.26 -11.36 2.14
C ALA A 89 23.63 -11.73 0.69
N GLU A 90 24.66 -11.10 0.12
CA GLU A 90 25.11 -11.38 -1.25
C GLU A 90 25.64 -12.81 -1.41
N ARG A 91 26.42 -13.31 -0.46
CA ARG A 91 26.91 -14.70 -0.44
C ARG A 91 25.75 -15.69 -0.47
N SER A 92 24.69 -15.43 0.29
CA SER A 92 23.46 -16.23 0.28
C SER A 92 22.75 -16.18 -1.08
N ARG A 93 22.69 -14.99 -1.71
CA ARG A 93 22.12 -14.79 -3.05
C ARG A 93 22.92 -15.51 -4.15
N ILE A 94 24.26 -15.41 -4.15
CA ILE A 94 25.15 -16.14 -5.08
C ILE A 94 24.88 -17.65 -5.01
N VAL A 95 24.84 -18.20 -3.79
CA VAL A 95 24.59 -19.64 -3.58
C VAL A 95 23.19 -20.04 -4.04
N ASN A 96 22.16 -19.25 -3.72
CA ASN A 96 20.80 -19.53 -4.19
C ASN A 96 20.67 -19.50 -5.73
N GLU A 97 21.39 -18.61 -6.41
CA GLU A 97 21.36 -18.54 -7.87
C GLU A 97 22.03 -19.77 -8.51
N ILE A 98 23.16 -20.22 -7.95
CA ILE A 98 23.81 -21.48 -8.34
C ILE A 98 22.85 -22.67 -8.12
N LEU A 99 22.19 -22.75 -6.96
CA LEU A 99 21.21 -23.80 -6.64
C LEU A 99 19.95 -23.72 -7.52
N SER A 100 19.59 -22.54 -8.02
CA SER A 100 18.44 -22.33 -8.92
C SER A 100 18.75 -22.69 -10.38
N ARG A 101 20.01 -22.58 -10.82
CA ARG A 101 20.47 -22.98 -12.17
C ARG A 101 21.02 -24.42 -12.25
N ALA A 102 21.34 -25.05 -11.12
CA ALA A 102 21.91 -26.39 -11.08
C ALA A 102 20.99 -27.47 -11.73
N THR A 103 21.53 -28.22 -12.69
CA THR A 103 20.85 -29.35 -13.34
C THR A 103 21.02 -30.64 -12.54
N PHE A 104 19.94 -31.38 -12.29
CA PHE A 104 19.97 -32.62 -11.51
C PHE A 104 19.64 -33.90 -12.31
N GLU A 105 19.12 -33.78 -13.54
CA GLU A 105 18.79 -34.93 -14.39
C GLU A 105 19.19 -34.67 -15.85
N GLY A 106 19.99 -35.59 -16.42
CA GLY A 106 20.73 -35.36 -17.67
C GLY A 106 20.35 -36.24 -18.87
N GLU A 107 19.60 -37.33 -18.69
CA GLU A 107 19.31 -38.31 -19.74
C GLU A 107 17.85 -38.22 -20.22
N GLY A 108 17.55 -37.20 -21.02
CA GLY A 108 16.23 -37.02 -21.63
C GLY A 108 16.16 -35.82 -22.57
N ARG A 109 15.02 -35.66 -23.28
CA ARG A 109 14.74 -34.46 -24.10
C ARG A 109 14.46 -33.20 -23.28
N VAL A 110 14.20 -33.35 -21.97
CA VAL A 110 13.90 -32.26 -21.04
C VAL A 110 14.91 -32.31 -19.90
N ARG A 111 15.74 -31.27 -19.75
CA ARG A 111 16.61 -31.13 -18.59
C ARG A 111 15.78 -30.70 -17.39
N LYS A 112 16.01 -31.30 -16.22
CA LYS A 112 15.43 -30.84 -14.94
C LYS A 112 16.51 -30.12 -14.12
N TYR A 113 16.13 -28.97 -13.56
CA TYR A 113 17.04 -28.03 -12.90
C TYR A 113 16.32 -27.25 -11.80
N GLY A 114 17.12 -26.67 -10.91
CA GLY A 114 16.70 -25.75 -9.87
C GLY A 114 16.17 -26.42 -8.60
N ILE A 115 16.70 -25.98 -7.46
CA ILE A 115 16.32 -26.45 -6.12
C ILE A 115 14.81 -26.33 -5.84
N LYS A 116 14.11 -25.35 -6.45
CA LYS A 116 12.65 -25.18 -6.36
C LYS A 116 11.83 -26.41 -6.81
N ARG A 117 12.38 -27.31 -7.63
CA ARG A 117 11.72 -28.57 -8.03
C ARG A 117 12.03 -29.75 -7.09
N LEU A 118 13.09 -29.64 -6.29
CA LEU A 118 13.52 -30.64 -5.32
C LEU A 118 12.92 -30.37 -3.94
N LEU A 119 12.65 -29.11 -3.60
CA LEU A 119 11.85 -28.72 -2.43
C LEU A 119 10.45 -29.36 -2.49
N GLY A 120 9.97 -29.85 -1.35
CA GLY A 120 8.71 -30.58 -1.21
C GLY A 120 8.73 -32.04 -1.70
N ASN A 121 9.71 -32.43 -2.53
CA ASN A 121 9.84 -33.79 -3.07
C ASN A 121 11.00 -34.59 -2.47
N ALA A 122 12.17 -33.95 -2.34
CA ALA A 122 13.43 -34.57 -1.92
C ALA A 122 14.19 -33.74 -0.87
N TYR A 123 13.94 -32.42 -0.80
CA TYR A 123 14.39 -31.53 0.27
C TYR A 123 13.18 -30.96 1.00
N ILE A 124 13.27 -30.89 2.34
CA ILE A 124 12.20 -30.32 3.19
C ILE A 124 12.20 -28.79 3.06
N ALA A 125 13.35 -28.16 3.29
CA ALA A 125 13.52 -26.71 3.25
C ALA A 125 14.93 -26.32 2.76
N ALA A 126 15.07 -25.10 2.24
CA ALA A 126 16.37 -24.48 1.91
C ALA A 126 16.29 -22.96 2.15
N TYR A 127 17.13 -22.44 3.05
CA TYR A 127 17.10 -21.06 3.52
C TYR A 127 18.50 -20.64 3.99
N PRO A 128 18.84 -19.34 3.97
CA PRO A 128 20.07 -18.84 4.55
C PRO A 128 20.00 -18.80 6.08
N LEU A 129 21.12 -19.02 6.76
CA LEU A 129 21.18 -18.95 8.22
C LEU A 129 21.25 -17.50 8.73
N HIS A 130 20.79 -17.31 9.96
CA HIS A 130 21.13 -16.12 10.74
C HIS A 130 22.55 -16.26 11.31
N GLU A 131 23.26 -15.13 11.41
CA GLU A 131 24.63 -15.07 11.96
C GLU A 131 24.73 -15.42 13.45
N GLY A 132 23.61 -15.41 14.20
CA GLY A 132 23.60 -15.77 15.61
C GLY A 132 22.29 -15.41 16.32
N PRO A 133 22.31 -15.44 17.68
CA PRO A 133 21.25 -14.89 18.53
C PRO A 133 20.94 -13.42 18.21
N TYR A 134 19.69 -13.02 18.46
CA TYR A 134 19.22 -11.63 18.37
C TYR A 134 19.37 -10.85 19.69
N TYR A 135 19.47 -11.55 20.82
CA TYR A 135 19.54 -10.96 22.16
C TYR A 135 20.76 -11.49 22.92
N TYR A 136 21.35 -10.62 23.74
CA TYR A 136 22.36 -10.92 24.75
C TYR A 136 22.03 -10.10 26.01
N GLU A 137 22.47 -10.56 27.18
CA GLU A 137 22.26 -9.86 28.45
C GLU A 137 23.13 -8.59 28.57
N ASP A 138 24.29 -8.59 27.93
CA ASP A 138 25.18 -7.43 27.86
C ASP A 138 24.57 -6.29 27.04
N SER A 139 24.66 -5.07 27.56
CA SER A 139 24.27 -3.87 26.81
C SER A 139 25.16 -3.64 25.58
N ILE A 140 24.54 -3.38 24.43
CA ILE A 140 25.24 -2.98 23.20
C ILE A 140 26.14 -1.74 23.39
N TYR A 141 25.79 -0.85 24.32
CA TYR A 141 26.59 0.33 24.68
C TYR A 141 27.87 -0.01 25.47
N ALA A 142 27.95 -1.22 26.04
CA ALA A 142 29.10 -1.68 26.84
C ALA A 142 30.02 -2.64 26.06
N THR A 143 29.49 -3.46 25.15
CA THR A 143 30.26 -4.47 24.40
C THR A 143 30.28 -4.29 22.89
N GLY A 144 29.49 -3.35 22.35
CA GLY A 144 29.27 -3.21 20.91
C GLY A 144 28.38 -4.31 20.30
N PRO A 145 28.04 -4.19 19.01
CA PRO A 145 27.22 -5.18 18.30
C PRO A 145 28.01 -6.47 18.02
N ARG A 146 27.74 -7.53 18.80
CA ARG A 146 28.32 -8.86 18.60
C ARG A 146 28.03 -9.47 17.21
N ASN A 147 26.80 -9.33 16.70
CA ASN A 147 26.34 -9.79 15.38
C ASN A 147 25.44 -8.71 14.74
N ALA A 148 25.26 -8.71 13.40
CA ALA A 148 24.32 -7.78 12.76
C ALA A 148 22.85 -7.99 13.21
N ARG A 149 22.43 -9.25 13.46
CA ARG A 149 21.10 -9.56 14.03
C ARG A 149 20.87 -8.89 15.39
N HIS A 150 21.91 -8.81 16.22
CA HIS A 150 21.84 -8.18 17.55
C HIS A 150 21.75 -6.65 17.42
N LEU A 151 22.52 -6.04 16.52
CA LEU A 151 22.42 -4.60 16.21
C LEU A 151 21.00 -4.21 15.77
N LEU A 152 20.42 -5.00 14.86
CA LEU A 152 19.06 -4.79 14.34
C LEU A 152 17.98 -5.03 15.41
N TYR A 153 18.18 -5.97 16.34
CA TYR A 153 17.27 -6.12 17.47
C TYR A 153 17.31 -4.90 18.38
N GLU A 154 18.51 -4.51 18.83
CA GLU A 154 18.73 -3.44 19.81
C GLU A 154 18.28 -2.07 19.32
N MET A 155 18.67 -1.69 18.10
CA MET A 155 18.49 -0.32 17.59
C MET A 155 17.20 -0.11 16.80
N TRP A 156 16.54 -1.19 16.35
CA TRP A 156 15.41 -1.09 15.41
C TRP A 156 14.17 -1.90 15.83
N ALA A 157 14.30 -3.20 16.10
CA ALA A 157 13.15 -4.05 16.41
C ALA A 157 12.61 -3.92 17.84
N ARG A 158 13.40 -3.42 18.80
CA ARG A 158 12.93 -3.17 20.17
C ARG A 158 11.82 -2.11 20.22
N PRO A 159 10.62 -2.40 20.78
CA PRO A 159 9.52 -1.43 20.87
C PRO A 159 9.86 -0.13 21.62
N LYS A 160 10.81 -0.18 22.57
CA LYS A 160 11.33 1.01 23.28
C LYS A 160 12.01 2.03 22.36
N MET A 161 12.46 1.63 21.18
CA MET A 161 13.17 2.47 20.20
C MET A 161 12.24 3.12 19.17
N TRP A 162 10.92 3.12 19.39
CA TRP A 162 9.92 3.63 18.43
C TRP A 162 10.22 5.02 17.85
N TYR A 163 10.82 5.91 18.65
CA TYR A 163 11.17 7.29 18.30
C TYR A 163 12.52 7.44 17.56
N LYS A 164 13.34 6.39 17.43
CA LYS A 164 14.61 6.43 16.69
C LYS A 164 14.37 6.21 15.19
N GLN A 165 15.16 6.90 14.36
CA GLN A 165 15.24 6.64 12.92
C GLN A 165 15.62 5.17 12.64
N GLN A 166 15.21 4.64 11.48
CA GLN A 166 15.49 3.25 11.10
C GLN A 166 16.90 3.15 10.47
N PRO A 167 17.72 2.14 10.83
CA PRO A 167 19.07 1.96 10.26
C PRO A 167 18.98 1.25 8.90
N LEU A 168 18.54 1.98 7.88
CA LEU A 168 18.16 1.40 6.58
C LEU A 168 19.29 0.61 5.91
N ASP A 169 20.55 1.05 6.00
CA ASP A 169 21.68 0.36 5.37
C ASP A 169 22.07 -0.93 6.11
N ALA A 170 21.86 -0.99 7.43
CA ALA A 170 22.00 -2.22 8.21
C ALA A 170 20.86 -3.21 7.90
N ILE A 171 19.65 -2.73 7.62
CA ILE A 171 18.51 -3.56 7.18
C ILE A 171 18.81 -4.11 5.77
N ARG A 172 19.24 -3.24 4.84
CA ARG A 172 19.66 -3.57 3.47
C ARG A 172 20.76 -4.64 3.44
N SER A 173 21.85 -4.44 4.17
CA SER A 173 23.01 -5.35 4.17
C SER A 173 22.71 -6.71 4.83
N TYR A 174 21.69 -6.81 5.68
CA TYR A 174 21.29 -8.06 6.32
C TYR A 174 20.18 -8.83 5.59
N PHE A 175 19.15 -8.12 5.11
CA PHE A 175 17.93 -8.69 4.52
C PHE A 175 17.77 -8.48 3.00
N GLY A 176 18.58 -7.61 2.39
CA GLY A 176 18.50 -7.26 0.97
C GLY A 176 17.69 -6.00 0.67
N GLU A 177 17.86 -5.50 -0.54
CA GLU A 177 17.36 -4.20 -0.99
C GLU A 177 15.81 -4.17 -1.03
N LYS A 178 15.14 -5.25 -1.46
CA LYS A 178 13.65 -5.34 -1.53
C LYS A 178 12.95 -5.18 -0.18
N ILE A 179 13.60 -5.59 0.92
CA ILE A 179 13.11 -5.37 2.29
C ILE A 179 13.50 -3.97 2.79
N GLY A 180 14.71 -3.51 2.47
CA GLY A 180 15.15 -2.14 2.78
C GLY A 180 14.23 -1.05 2.21
N ILE A 181 13.82 -1.16 0.94
CA ILE A 181 12.94 -0.17 0.30
C ILE A 181 11.56 -0.14 0.98
N TYR A 182 11.00 -1.29 1.38
CA TYR A 182 9.72 -1.33 2.11
C TYR A 182 9.79 -0.54 3.42
N PHE A 183 10.81 -0.77 4.24
CA PHE A 183 10.97 -0.04 5.51
C PHE A 183 11.29 1.44 5.30
N ALA A 184 11.99 1.80 4.21
CA ALA A 184 12.21 3.19 3.82
C ALA A 184 10.90 3.90 3.39
N TRP A 185 10.07 3.23 2.57
CA TRP A 185 8.75 3.72 2.16
C TRP A 185 7.80 3.85 3.35
N LEU A 186 7.76 2.85 4.23
CA LEU A 186 6.95 2.88 5.44
C LEU A 186 7.43 3.98 6.41
N ALA A 187 8.75 4.18 6.56
CA ALA A 187 9.30 5.31 7.31
C ALA A 187 8.82 6.66 6.75
N PHE A 188 8.94 6.83 5.43
CA PHE A 188 8.57 8.06 4.74
C PHE A 188 7.07 8.34 4.82
N TYR A 189 6.22 7.33 4.61
CA TYR A 189 4.76 7.42 4.78
C TYR A 189 4.40 7.82 6.21
N THR A 190 5.01 7.20 7.22
CA THR A 190 4.82 7.53 8.63
C THR A 190 5.21 8.99 8.94
N GLN A 191 6.33 9.47 8.41
CA GLN A 191 6.76 10.87 8.58
C GLN A 191 5.80 11.84 7.90
N MET A 192 5.33 11.54 6.68
CA MET A 192 4.41 12.39 5.92
C MET A 192 2.98 12.40 6.49
N LEU A 193 2.58 11.39 7.25
CA LEU A 193 1.32 11.38 8.02
C LEU A 193 1.33 12.37 9.20
N ILE A 194 2.49 12.77 9.73
CA ILE A 194 2.58 13.70 10.88
C ILE A 194 1.91 15.06 10.58
N PRO A 195 2.27 15.82 9.52
CA PRO A 195 1.58 17.07 9.20
C PRO A 195 0.10 16.88 8.84
N ALA A 196 -0.26 15.76 8.19
CA ALA A 196 -1.65 15.44 7.89
C ALA A 196 -2.49 15.21 9.16
N GLY A 197 -1.95 14.47 10.14
CA GLY A 197 -2.57 14.26 11.45
C GLY A 197 -2.71 15.54 12.25
N ILE A 198 -1.70 16.42 12.26
CA ILE A 198 -1.76 17.72 12.93
C ILE A 198 -2.91 18.58 12.37
N VAL A 199 -3.00 18.72 11.05
CA VAL A 199 -4.09 19.52 10.43
C VAL A 199 -5.45 18.85 10.68
N GLY A 200 -5.55 17.51 10.59
CA GLY A 200 -6.79 16.78 10.89
C GLY A 200 -7.28 16.97 12.32
N VAL A 201 -6.38 16.97 13.31
CA VAL A 201 -6.69 17.26 14.72
C VAL A 201 -7.15 18.72 14.90
N VAL A 202 -6.49 19.69 14.27
CA VAL A 202 -6.90 21.11 14.34
C VAL A 202 -8.30 21.30 13.74
N VAL A 203 -8.59 20.67 12.61
CA VAL A 203 -9.92 20.71 11.97
C VAL A 203 -10.99 20.04 12.82
N PHE A 204 -10.68 18.93 13.48
CA PHE A 204 -11.60 18.24 14.39
C PHE A 204 -11.86 19.04 15.67
N ILE A 205 -10.83 19.65 16.27
CA ILE A 205 -10.97 20.54 17.44
C ILE A 205 -11.79 21.78 17.09
N TYR A 206 -11.57 22.38 15.90
CA TYR A 206 -12.42 23.47 15.41
C TYR A 206 -13.88 23.03 15.32
N GLY A 207 -14.15 21.87 14.71
CA GLY A 207 -15.50 21.31 14.61
C GLY A 207 -16.15 21.09 15.99
N LEU A 208 -15.42 20.57 16.97
CA LEU A 208 -15.90 20.43 18.36
C LEU A 208 -16.23 21.78 19.01
N ALA A 209 -15.40 22.80 18.77
CA ALA A 209 -15.59 24.13 19.34
C ALA A 209 -16.84 24.84 18.78
N THR A 210 -17.08 24.76 17.46
CA THR A 210 -18.21 25.48 16.82
C THR A 210 -19.51 24.66 16.70
N MET A 211 -19.51 23.35 17.05
CA MET A 211 -20.69 22.48 17.00
C MET A 211 -21.88 22.97 17.82
N MET A 212 -21.63 23.73 18.89
CA MET A 212 -22.68 24.27 19.76
C MET A 212 -23.31 25.56 19.22
N ASP A 213 -22.64 26.23 18.27
CA ASP A 213 -23.06 27.51 17.68
C ASP A 213 -23.66 27.36 16.26
N ASP A 214 -23.69 26.13 15.72
CA ASP A 214 -24.23 25.85 14.39
C ASP A 214 -25.76 26.06 14.33
N ILE A 215 -26.19 27.09 13.60
CA ILE A 215 -27.60 27.51 13.53
C ILE A 215 -28.53 26.38 13.05
N PRO A 216 -28.26 25.61 11.98
CA PRO A 216 -29.08 24.45 11.62
C PRO A 216 -29.19 23.37 12.72
N SER A 217 -28.09 23.08 13.42
CA SER A 217 -28.11 22.14 14.55
C SER A 217 -28.89 22.69 15.74
N LEU A 218 -28.80 23.98 16.02
CA LEU A 218 -29.60 24.67 17.05
C LEU A 218 -31.08 24.68 16.69
N ASP A 219 -31.44 25.00 15.44
CA ASP A 219 -32.83 24.95 14.93
C ASP A 219 -33.41 23.54 15.11
N ILE A 220 -32.68 22.49 14.72
CA ILE A 220 -33.08 21.08 14.93
C ILE A 220 -33.21 20.72 16.41
N CYS A 221 -32.32 21.22 17.28
CA CYS A 221 -32.35 20.96 18.72
C CYS A 221 -33.34 21.84 19.51
N SER A 222 -34.05 22.78 18.87
CA SER A 222 -34.93 23.73 19.57
C SER A 222 -36.40 23.30 19.54
N PHE A 223 -36.96 23.02 20.72
CA PHE A 223 -38.37 22.58 20.85
C PHE A 223 -39.37 23.53 20.17
N ASP A 224 -39.15 24.85 20.28
CA ASP A 224 -40.03 25.89 19.74
C ASP A 224 -40.13 25.84 18.19
N LYS A 225 -39.00 25.64 17.49
CA LYS A 225 -38.98 25.54 16.02
C LYS A 225 -39.22 24.11 15.51
N SER A 226 -38.69 23.09 16.20
CA SER A 226 -38.60 21.71 15.67
C SER A 226 -39.44 20.66 16.41
N GLY A 227 -39.81 20.88 17.69
CA GLY A 227 -40.57 19.91 18.49
C GLY A 227 -41.96 19.62 17.91
N ASN A 228 -42.55 20.62 17.24
CA ASN A 228 -43.80 20.44 16.50
C ASN A 228 -43.63 19.80 15.11
N LEU A 229 -42.44 19.80 14.51
CA LEU A 229 -42.21 19.27 13.15
C LEU A 229 -42.32 17.73 13.11
N THR A 230 -43.43 17.25 12.57
CA THR A 230 -43.67 15.82 12.31
C THR A 230 -43.01 15.39 11.01
N MET A 231 -42.10 14.43 11.08
CA MET A 231 -41.40 13.84 9.95
C MET A 231 -42.05 12.53 9.49
N CYS A 232 -42.01 12.28 8.18
CA CYS A 232 -42.58 11.08 7.57
C CYS A 232 -41.81 9.80 7.97
N PRO A 233 -42.49 8.63 8.04
CA PRO A 233 -41.86 7.34 8.32
C PRO A 233 -40.84 6.95 7.24
N LEU A 234 -39.83 6.17 7.64
CA LEU A 234 -38.76 5.68 6.75
C LEU A 234 -38.93 4.20 6.34
N CYS A 235 -40.07 3.59 6.63
CA CYS A 235 -40.41 2.22 6.24
C CYS A 235 -41.91 2.04 6.01
N ASP A 236 -42.28 1.13 5.10
CA ASP A 236 -43.67 0.90 4.68
C ASP A 236 -44.55 0.29 5.77
N GLU A 237 -44.02 -0.65 6.55
CA GLU A 237 -44.77 -1.46 7.52
C GLU A 237 -44.23 -1.22 8.93
N LEU A 238 -45.14 -0.96 9.89
CA LEU A 238 -44.87 -0.78 11.34
C LEU A 238 -44.04 0.46 11.76
N CYS A 239 -43.63 1.35 10.85
CA CYS A 239 -43.05 2.64 11.23
C CYS A 239 -44.11 3.62 11.82
N ARG A 240 -43.70 4.42 12.80
CA ARG A 240 -44.45 5.60 13.30
C ARG A 240 -43.88 6.89 12.70
N TYR A 241 -44.62 7.97 12.79
CA TYR A 241 -44.09 9.32 12.59
C TYR A 241 -43.10 9.66 13.72
N TRP A 242 -42.15 10.55 13.45
CA TRP A 242 -41.13 10.98 14.41
C TRP A 242 -41.01 12.51 14.44
N LYS A 243 -40.55 13.08 15.56
CA LYS A 243 -40.30 14.52 15.69
C LYS A 243 -38.85 14.83 15.35
N LEU A 244 -38.60 15.92 14.62
CA LEU A 244 -37.26 16.27 14.14
C LEU A 244 -36.23 16.45 15.27
N GLU A 245 -36.67 16.99 16.41
CA GLU A 245 -35.90 17.17 17.65
C GLU A 245 -35.16 15.91 18.12
N THR A 246 -35.74 14.71 17.93
CA THR A 246 -35.13 13.45 18.41
C THR A 246 -33.81 13.11 17.72
N VAL A 247 -33.51 13.78 16.60
CA VAL A 247 -32.28 13.62 15.80
C VAL A 247 -31.21 14.67 16.15
N CYS A 248 -31.47 15.56 17.12
CA CYS A 248 -30.54 16.61 17.59
C CYS A 248 -29.09 16.13 17.85
N TYR A 249 -28.90 14.97 18.50
CA TYR A 249 -27.57 14.40 18.73
C TYR A 249 -26.85 14.07 17.40
N TYR A 250 -27.56 13.44 16.46
CA TYR A 250 -27.02 13.11 15.15
C TYR A 250 -26.74 14.35 14.30
N ALA A 251 -27.59 15.40 14.38
CA ALA A 251 -27.34 16.67 13.70
C ALA A 251 -26.01 17.31 14.14
N ARG A 252 -25.78 17.40 15.46
CA ARG A 252 -24.51 17.88 16.03
C ARG A 252 -23.32 17.01 15.63
N THR A 253 -23.43 15.68 15.74
CA THR A 253 -22.36 14.76 15.27
C THR A 253 -22.12 14.86 13.76
N SER A 254 -23.16 15.15 12.97
CA SER A 254 -23.05 15.36 11.53
C SER A 254 -22.29 16.65 11.22
N TYR A 255 -22.51 17.75 11.94
CA TYR A 255 -21.75 18.99 11.80
C TYR A 255 -20.24 18.82 12.09
N LEU A 256 -19.88 18.00 13.08
CA LEU A 256 -18.48 17.69 13.40
C LEU A 256 -17.72 17.07 12.21
N ILE A 257 -18.44 16.43 11.28
CA ILE A 257 -17.93 15.88 10.02
C ILE A 257 -18.17 16.83 8.84
N ASP A 258 -19.33 17.48 8.77
CA ASP A 258 -19.83 18.33 7.69
C ASP A 258 -19.79 19.83 8.06
N ASN A 259 -18.58 20.38 8.15
CA ASN A 259 -18.33 21.80 8.38
C ASN A 259 -17.34 22.37 7.35
N PRO A 260 -17.24 23.71 7.18
CA PRO A 260 -16.37 24.31 6.16
C PRO A 260 -14.89 23.92 6.28
N SER A 261 -14.41 23.59 7.48
CA SER A 261 -13.02 23.22 7.73
C SER A 261 -12.70 21.79 7.25
N THR A 262 -13.67 20.88 7.18
CA THR A 262 -13.46 19.55 6.58
C THR A 262 -13.43 19.59 5.05
N VAL A 263 -14.12 20.55 4.42
CA VAL A 263 -13.99 20.85 2.99
C VAL A 263 -12.59 21.37 2.66
N PHE A 264 -12.05 22.29 3.48
CA PHE A 264 -10.65 22.70 3.39
C PHE A 264 -9.69 21.51 3.60
N PHE A 265 -9.94 20.67 4.61
CA PHE A 265 -9.10 19.51 4.90
C PHE A 265 -9.06 18.50 3.75
N ALA A 266 -10.20 18.23 3.12
CA ALA A 266 -10.28 17.35 1.96
C ALA A 266 -9.50 17.90 0.76
N ALA A 267 -9.52 19.21 0.52
CA ALA A 267 -8.68 19.84 -0.50
C ALA A 267 -7.18 19.74 -0.16
N PHE A 268 -6.81 20.05 1.09
CA PHE A 268 -5.44 19.88 1.59
C PHE A 268 -4.94 18.44 1.43
N MET A 269 -5.73 17.44 1.86
CA MET A 269 -5.37 16.02 1.76
C MET A 269 -5.28 15.52 0.31
N SER A 270 -6.10 16.08 -0.60
CA SER A 270 -6.06 15.77 -2.03
C SER A 270 -4.82 16.35 -2.74
N VAL A 271 -4.21 17.41 -2.20
CA VAL A 271 -2.91 17.93 -2.64
C VAL A 271 -1.76 17.22 -1.93
N TRP A 272 -1.90 16.93 -0.63
CA TRP A 272 -0.92 16.18 0.17
C TRP A 272 -0.65 14.79 -0.39
N SER A 273 -1.66 14.07 -0.87
CA SER A 273 -1.48 12.72 -1.45
C SER A 273 -0.61 12.75 -2.70
N MET A 274 -0.77 13.77 -3.55
CA MET A 274 0.03 13.97 -4.76
C MET A 274 1.45 14.45 -4.41
N PHE A 275 1.58 15.36 -3.43
CA PHE A 275 2.87 15.84 -2.90
C PHE A 275 3.68 14.72 -2.22
N PHE A 276 3.01 13.83 -1.50
CA PHE A 276 3.58 12.60 -0.92
C PHE A 276 4.19 11.70 -2.01
N ILE A 277 3.48 11.50 -3.13
CA ILE A 277 3.97 10.62 -4.20
C ILE A 277 5.17 11.20 -4.95
N GLU A 278 5.18 12.48 -5.31
CA GLU A 278 6.33 13.06 -6.01
C GLU A 278 7.54 13.28 -5.05
N LEU A 279 7.32 13.50 -3.75
CA LEU A 279 8.41 13.43 -2.77
C LEU A 279 8.92 12.00 -2.55
N TRP A 280 8.06 10.99 -2.50
CA TRP A 280 8.52 9.59 -2.42
C TRP A 280 9.36 9.23 -3.64
N LYS A 281 8.89 9.56 -4.85
CA LYS A 281 9.64 9.37 -6.11
C LYS A 281 11.04 9.98 -6.02
N ARG A 282 11.17 11.18 -5.44
CA ARG A 282 12.47 11.83 -5.22
C ARG A 282 13.33 11.10 -4.18
N GLN A 283 12.73 10.65 -3.08
CA GLN A 283 13.43 9.89 -2.02
C GLN A 283 13.91 8.52 -2.53
N GLN A 284 13.10 7.87 -3.36
CA GLN A 284 13.38 6.60 -4.02
C GLN A 284 14.54 6.73 -5.01
N ASN A 285 14.64 7.85 -5.73
CA ASN A 285 15.78 8.13 -6.63
C ASN A 285 17.08 8.47 -5.86
N GLU A 286 16.97 9.01 -4.64
CA GLU A 286 18.11 9.26 -3.75
C GLU A 286 18.65 7.93 -3.21
N ILE A 287 17.78 7.12 -2.58
CA ILE A 287 18.07 5.74 -2.14
C ILE A 287 18.58 4.87 -3.30
N GLY A 288 17.99 5.00 -4.49
CA GLY A 288 18.35 4.23 -5.67
C GLY A 288 19.75 4.53 -6.22
N TYR A 289 20.28 5.71 -5.92
CA TYR A 289 21.68 6.07 -6.16
C TYR A 289 22.58 5.59 -5.00
N ASP A 290 22.22 5.92 -3.74
CA ASP A 290 23.01 5.58 -2.55
C ASP A 290 23.19 4.05 -2.37
N TRP A 291 22.29 3.24 -2.95
CA TRP A 291 22.34 1.77 -2.90
C TRP A 291 22.80 1.11 -4.21
N ASP A 292 23.19 1.88 -5.23
CA ASP A 292 23.62 1.41 -6.56
C ASP A 292 22.67 0.35 -7.18
N ILE A 293 21.39 0.71 -7.24
CA ILE A 293 20.32 -0.09 -7.85
C ILE A 293 19.69 0.60 -9.06
N SER A 294 20.02 1.87 -9.32
CA SER A 294 19.41 2.73 -10.35
C SER A 294 19.55 2.28 -11.84
N ASN A 295 20.39 1.30 -12.15
CA ASN A 295 20.63 0.81 -13.52
C ASN A 295 20.45 -0.72 -13.67
N PHE A 296 19.86 -1.40 -12.69
CA PHE A 296 19.90 -2.87 -12.61
C PHE A 296 18.92 -3.57 -13.57
N GLU A 297 17.77 -2.96 -13.85
CA GLU A 297 16.60 -3.68 -14.37
C GLU A 297 16.60 -3.93 -15.89
N GLU A 298 17.24 -3.07 -16.70
CA GLU A 298 17.25 -3.22 -18.17
C GLU A 298 18.28 -4.24 -18.71
N GLU A 299 19.32 -4.61 -17.95
CA GLU A 299 20.42 -5.45 -18.46
C GLU A 299 20.47 -6.90 -17.93
N GLU A 300 19.88 -7.23 -16.76
CA GLU A 300 20.22 -8.49 -16.04
C GLU A 300 19.08 -9.48 -15.70
N GLU A 301 17.79 -9.22 -15.99
CA GLU A 301 16.71 -10.19 -15.67
C GLU A 301 16.79 -11.49 -16.51
N THR A 302 17.06 -12.61 -15.85
CA THR A 302 16.98 -13.95 -16.47
C THR A 302 15.56 -14.51 -16.51
N VAL A 303 15.21 -15.18 -17.61
CA VAL A 303 13.90 -15.82 -17.84
C VAL A 303 13.59 -16.86 -16.75
N ARG A 304 12.33 -16.94 -16.32
CA ARG A 304 11.92 -17.86 -15.24
C ARG A 304 12.09 -19.34 -15.65
N PRO A 305 12.75 -20.19 -14.83
CA PRO A 305 12.92 -21.63 -15.08
C PRO A 305 11.66 -22.41 -15.50
N GLU A 306 10.50 -22.07 -14.94
CA GLU A 306 9.23 -22.72 -15.29
C GLU A 306 8.76 -22.34 -16.70
N PHE A 307 8.94 -21.08 -17.10
CA PHE A 307 8.56 -20.57 -18.43
C PHE A 307 9.40 -21.24 -19.53
N GLU A 308 10.73 -21.27 -19.37
CA GLU A 308 11.64 -21.95 -20.31
C GLU A 308 11.27 -23.43 -20.54
N SER A 309 10.80 -24.10 -19.49
CA SER A 309 10.43 -25.52 -19.56
C SER A 309 9.05 -25.81 -20.19
N THR A 310 8.23 -24.77 -20.43
CA THR A 310 6.82 -24.91 -20.81
C THR A 310 6.52 -24.44 -22.24
N VAL A 311 7.29 -23.49 -22.77
CA VAL A 311 6.97 -22.83 -24.06
C VAL A 311 7.49 -23.62 -25.26
N THR A 312 6.59 -23.92 -26.21
CA THR A 312 6.95 -24.55 -27.50
C THR A 312 6.85 -23.60 -28.70
N THR A 313 5.90 -22.65 -28.76
CA THR A 313 5.94 -21.43 -29.61
C THR A 313 4.73 -20.50 -29.41
N THR A 314 4.82 -19.31 -30.04
CA THR A 314 3.80 -18.24 -30.26
C THR A 314 3.52 -17.26 -29.11
N ARG A 315 3.05 -16.06 -29.52
CA ARG A 315 2.86 -14.84 -28.71
C ARG A 315 1.46 -14.30 -29.00
N GLU A 316 0.60 -14.23 -27.98
CA GLU A 316 -0.73 -13.64 -28.07
C GLU A 316 -0.69 -12.10 -27.95
N ASN A 317 -1.76 -11.41 -28.34
CA ASN A 317 -1.83 -9.95 -28.26
C ASN A 317 -2.29 -9.47 -26.88
N PRO A 318 -1.72 -8.37 -26.33
CA PRO A 318 -2.14 -7.83 -25.02
C PRO A 318 -3.59 -7.33 -25.03
N VAL A 319 -4.10 -6.89 -26.18
CA VAL A 319 -5.51 -6.47 -26.35
C VAL A 319 -6.47 -7.64 -26.12
N THR A 320 -6.12 -8.85 -26.54
CA THR A 320 -6.96 -10.04 -26.31
C THR A 320 -7.00 -10.46 -24.83
N GLU A 321 -5.91 -10.26 -24.08
CA GLU A 321 -5.90 -10.51 -22.63
C GLU A 321 -6.75 -9.47 -21.88
N LEU A 322 -6.64 -8.19 -22.22
CA LEU A 322 -7.49 -7.14 -21.63
C LEU A 322 -8.98 -7.38 -21.89
N CYS A 323 -9.35 -7.78 -23.11
CA CYS A 323 -10.73 -8.17 -23.43
C CYS A 323 -11.21 -9.39 -22.64
N LEU A 324 -10.32 -10.34 -22.31
CA LEU A 324 -10.62 -11.49 -21.45
C LEU A 324 -10.90 -11.05 -19.99
N VAL A 325 -10.06 -10.17 -19.43
CA VAL A 325 -10.25 -9.60 -18.08
C VAL A 325 -11.59 -8.85 -18.00
N VAL A 326 -11.85 -7.95 -18.94
CA VAL A 326 -13.10 -7.16 -18.98
C VAL A 326 -14.32 -8.08 -19.18
N GLY A 327 -14.23 -9.06 -20.07
CA GLY A 327 -15.27 -10.05 -20.31
C GLY A 327 -15.60 -10.88 -19.08
N ALA A 328 -14.59 -11.26 -18.28
CA ALA A 328 -14.79 -12.01 -17.04
C ALA A 328 -15.40 -11.15 -15.92
N VAL A 329 -14.97 -9.90 -15.75
CA VAL A 329 -15.60 -8.97 -14.78
C VAL A 329 -17.07 -8.74 -15.12
N VAL A 330 -17.40 -8.51 -16.41
CA VAL A 330 -18.79 -8.44 -16.88
C VAL A 330 -19.53 -9.75 -16.63
N GLY A 331 -18.89 -10.90 -16.89
CA GLY A 331 -19.45 -12.23 -16.61
C GLY A 331 -19.82 -12.43 -15.13
N VAL A 332 -18.97 -12.00 -14.20
CA VAL A 332 -19.24 -12.10 -12.75
C VAL A 332 -20.31 -11.10 -12.31
N ILE A 333 -20.40 -9.91 -12.91
CA ILE A 333 -21.52 -8.98 -12.68
C ILE A 333 -22.84 -9.58 -13.16
N VAL A 334 -22.88 -10.15 -14.37
CA VAL A 334 -24.06 -10.84 -14.91
C VAL A 334 -24.45 -12.04 -14.04
N TYR A 335 -23.47 -12.85 -13.61
CA TYR A 335 -23.67 -13.95 -12.67
C TYR A 335 -24.33 -13.47 -11.36
N ARG A 336 -23.83 -12.40 -10.73
CA ARG A 336 -24.44 -11.84 -9.51
C ARG A 336 -25.89 -11.42 -9.74
N ILE A 337 -26.19 -10.75 -10.86
CA ILE A 337 -27.55 -10.32 -11.21
C ILE A 337 -28.49 -11.54 -11.39
N VAL A 338 -28.04 -12.57 -12.13
CA VAL A 338 -28.82 -13.79 -12.38
C VAL A 338 -29.07 -14.56 -11.08
N ILE A 339 -28.05 -14.76 -10.24
CA ILE A 339 -28.18 -15.53 -9.01
C ILE A 339 -29.06 -14.80 -7.98
N ILE A 340 -28.96 -13.47 -7.85
CA ILE A 340 -29.89 -12.68 -7.04
C ILE A 340 -31.33 -12.84 -7.56
N ALA A 341 -31.55 -12.79 -8.88
CA ALA A 341 -32.88 -12.96 -9.48
C ALA A 341 -33.44 -14.39 -9.34
N VAL A 342 -32.59 -15.41 -9.23
CA VAL A 342 -32.98 -16.79 -8.93
C VAL A 342 -33.36 -16.94 -7.46
N PHE A 343 -32.47 -16.60 -6.52
CA PHE A 343 -32.75 -16.75 -5.08
C PHE A 343 -33.86 -15.82 -4.58
N ALA A 344 -34.10 -14.67 -5.23
CA ALA A 344 -35.25 -13.81 -4.92
C ALA A 344 -36.62 -14.49 -5.12
N LYS A 345 -36.69 -15.58 -5.90
CA LYS A 345 -37.90 -16.41 -6.08
C LYS A 345 -38.05 -17.51 -5.02
N GLN A 346 -37.03 -17.75 -4.19
CA GLN A 346 -36.97 -18.91 -3.31
C GLN A 346 -37.03 -18.47 -1.84
N GLU A 347 -38.25 -18.46 -1.31
CA GLU A 347 -38.65 -17.81 -0.06
C GLU A 347 -37.74 -18.13 1.14
N HIS A 348 -37.30 -19.39 1.27
CA HIS A 348 -36.45 -19.86 2.36
C HIS A 348 -34.98 -19.36 2.29
N ILE A 349 -34.47 -19.03 1.09
CA ILE A 349 -33.06 -18.65 0.86
C ILE A 349 -32.91 -17.14 0.61
N LYS A 350 -34.02 -16.44 0.35
CA LYS A 350 -34.09 -15.02 -0.01
C LYS A 350 -33.28 -14.08 0.92
N GLU A 351 -33.26 -14.33 2.23
CA GLU A 351 -32.48 -13.51 3.18
C GLU A 351 -30.97 -13.81 3.13
N GLN A 352 -30.57 -15.05 2.84
CA GLN A 352 -29.16 -15.47 2.71
C GLN A 352 -28.57 -15.22 1.32
N ALA A 353 -29.41 -14.98 0.32
CA ALA A 353 -29.05 -14.80 -1.09
C ALA A 353 -27.87 -13.84 -1.32
N SER A 354 -27.82 -12.71 -0.59
CA SER A 354 -26.74 -11.72 -0.71
C SER A 354 -25.38 -12.27 -0.26
N ILE A 355 -25.36 -13.07 0.81
CA ILE A 355 -24.14 -13.67 1.37
C ILE A 355 -23.62 -14.75 0.41
N VAL A 356 -24.49 -15.69 0.02
CA VAL A 356 -24.16 -16.78 -0.91
C VAL A 356 -23.62 -16.23 -2.23
N THR A 357 -24.29 -15.23 -2.81
CA THR A 357 -23.88 -14.60 -4.08
C THR A 357 -22.59 -13.78 -3.95
N SER A 358 -22.20 -13.35 -2.75
CA SER A 358 -20.91 -12.69 -2.54
C SER A 358 -19.78 -13.71 -2.40
N VAL A 359 -19.97 -14.77 -1.62
CA VAL A 359 -18.98 -15.85 -1.46
C VAL A 359 -18.70 -16.56 -2.78
N SER A 360 -19.75 -16.90 -3.55
CA SER A 360 -19.57 -17.59 -4.83
C SER A 360 -18.98 -16.70 -5.93
N ALA A 361 -19.31 -15.40 -5.96
CA ALA A 361 -18.69 -14.44 -6.87
C ALA A 361 -17.20 -14.21 -6.55
N SER A 362 -16.82 -14.20 -5.27
CA SER A 362 -15.40 -14.12 -4.88
C SER A 362 -14.61 -15.36 -5.27
N LEU A 363 -15.20 -16.55 -5.12
CA LEU A 363 -14.61 -17.81 -5.63
C LEU A 363 -14.45 -17.80 -7.16
N LEU A 364 -15.44 -17.33 -7.91
CA LEU A 364 -15.35 -17.21 -9.37
C LEU A 364 -14.30 -16.19 -9.82
N ASN A 365 -14.22 -15.03 -9.16
CA ASN A 365 -13.15 -14.05 -9.39
C ASN A 365 -11.76 -14.66 -9.15
N LEU A 366 -11.58 -15.39 -8.03
CA LEU A 366 -10.32 -16.05 -7.70
C LEU A 366 -9.92 -17.09 -8.75
N VAL A 367 -10.86 -17.93 -9.19
CA VAL A 367 -10.61 -18.94 -10.26
C VAL A 367 -10.21 -18.28 -11.57
N VAL A 368 -10.86 -17.17 -11.97
CA VAL A 368 -10.48 -16.41 -13.18
C VAL A 368 -9.08 -15.80 -13.03
N ILE A 369 -8.76 -15.19 -11.89
CA ILE A 369 -7.43 -14.60 -11.63
C ILE A 369 -6.33 -15.68 -11.72
N LEU A 370 -6.57 -16.86 -11.17
CA LEU A 370 -5.63 -18.00 -11.25
C LEU A 370 -5.43 -18.47 -12.70
N LEU A 371 -6.49 -18.62 -13.48
CA LEU A 371 -6.41 -19.01 -14.90
C LEU A 371 -5.66 -17.98 -15.77
N LEU A 372 -5.80 -16.68 -15.45
CA LEU A 372 -5.15 -15.57 -16.16
C LEU A 372 -3.70 -15.29 -15.71
N ASN A 373 -3.08 -16.12 -14.86
CA ASN A 373 -1.71 -15.91 -14.35
C ASN A 373 -0.66 -16.89 -14.92
N MET A 374 -1.02 -17.71 -15.92
CA MET A 374 -0.17 -18.82 -16.40
C MET A 374 0.86 -18.48 -17.51
N LYS A 375 0.99 -17.23 -17.97
CA LYS A 375 1.75 -16.87 -19.20
C LYS A 375 2.67 -15.63 -19.10
N HIS A 376 3.44 -15.46 -18.02
CA HIS A 376 4.42 -14.36 -17.88
C HIS A 376 5.86 -14.86 -18.09
N ARG A 377 6.75 -14.03 -18.68
CA ARG A 377 8.10 -14.41 -19.15
C ARG A 377 9.18 -14.21 -18.10
N THR A 378 9.18 -13.07 -17.41
CA THR A 378 10.10 -12.81 -16.28
C THR A 378 9.38 -12.99 -14.93
N GLN A 379 10.15 -12.98 -13.84
CA GLN A 379 9.57 -13.06 -12.50
C GLN A 379 8.82 -11.77 -12.14
N THR A 380 9.35 -10.61 -12.55
CA THR A 380 8.76 -9.30 -12.24
C THR A 380 7.47 -9.05 -13.02
N GLU A 381 7.41 -9.40 -14.32
CA GLU A 381 6.14 -9.41 -15.09
C GLU A 381 5.04 -10.23 -14.40
N TRP A 382 5.42 -11.35 -13.76
CA TRP A 382 4.49 -12.23 -13.05
C TRP A 382 4.07 -11.65 -11.69
N GLU A 383 5.02 -11.12 -10.90
CA GLU A 383 4.74 -10.49 -9.60
C GLU A 383 3.88 -9.24 -9.76
N ASP A 384 4.14 -8.37 -10.75
CA ASP A 384 3.32 -7.19 -11.05
C ASP A 384 1.90 -7.58 -11.51
N GLY A 385 1.81 -8.53 -12.45
CA GLY A 385 0.54 -9.03 -12.97
C GLY A 385 -0.33 -9.65 -11.87
N PHE A 386 0.27 -10.46 -11.00
CA PHE A 386 -0.38 -11.01 -9.80
C PHE A 386 -0.80 -9.90 -8.83
N THR A 387 0.10 -8.97 -8.52
CA THR A 387 -0.10 -7.90 -7.54
C THR A 387 -1.26 -6.99 -7.94
N LEU A 388 -1.31 -6.54 -9.20
CA LEU A 388 -2.41 -5.70 -9.69
C LEU A 388 -3.76 -6.43 -9.66
N LYS A 389 -3.80 -7.71 -10.10
CA LYS A 389 -5.03 -8.52 -10.09
C LYS A 389 -5.55 -8.74 -8.66
N MET A 390 -4.66 -9.05 -7.71
CA MET A 390 -5.02 -9.24 -6.30
C MET A 390 -5.39 -7.93 -5.58
N PHE A 391 -4.66 -6.84 -5.84
CA PHE A 391 -4.99 -5.52 -5.29
C PHE A 391 -6.40 -5.09 -5.75
N LEU A 392 -6.72 -5.20 -7.04
CA LEU A 392 -8.04 -4.80 -7.56
C LEU A 392 -9.19 -5.61 -6.93
N PHE A 393 -8.98 -6.91 -6.71
CA PHE A 393 -9.93 -7.75 -5.98
C PHE A 393 -10.14 -7.27 -4.53
N GLN A 394 -9.06 -7.04 -3.80
CA GLN A 394 -9.14 -6.61 -2.40
C GLN A 394 -9.67 -5.18 -2.24
N PHE A 395 -9.29 -4.26 -3.12
CA PHE A 395 -9.82 -2.89 -3.19
C PHE A 395 -11.36 -2.91 -3.29
N VAL A 396 -11.92 -3.76 -4.16
CA VAL A 396 -13.39 -3.92 -4.26
C VAL A 396 -13.98 -4.52 -2.98
N ASN A 397 -13.32 -5.52 -2.37
CA ASN A 397 -13.81 -6.13 -1.13
C ASN A 397 -13.85 -5.13 0.04
N TYR A 398 -12.76 -4.40 0.30
CA TYR A 398 -12.67 -3.45 1.42
C TYR A 398 -13.56 -2.22 1.24
N TYR A 399 -13.58 -1.60 0.06
CA TYR A 399 -14.24 -0.31 -0.12
C TYR A 399 -15.67 -0.36 -0.66
N SER A 400 -16.14 -1.46 -1.27
CA SER A 400 -17.48 -1.50 -1.89
C SER A 400 -18.62 -1.21 -0.91
N SER A 401 -18.48 -1.63 0.35
CA SER A 401 -19.41 -1.32 1.44
C SER A 401 -19.47 0.19 1.74
N ILE A 402 -18.33 0.87 1.76
CA ILE A 402 -18.21 2.30 2.07
C ILE A 402 -18.66 3.15 0.87
N PHE A 403 -18.26 2.79 -0.36
CA PHE A 403 -18.79 3.39 -1.59
C PHE A 403 -20.32 3.25 -1.67
N TYR A 404 -20.89 2.11 -1.26
CA TYR A 404 -22.33 1.92 -1.17
C TYR A 404 -22.97 2.83 -0.10
N ILE A 405 -22.42 2.88 1.11
CA ILE A 405 -22.91 3.72 2.21
C ILE A 405 -22.90 5.21 1.82
N ALA A 406 -21.80 5.69 1.24
CA ALA A 406 -21.65 7.07 0.82
C ALA A 406 -22.62 7.44 -0.32
N PHE A 407 -22.56 6.73 -1.45
CA PHE A 407 -23.20 7.22 -2.69
C PHE A 407 -24.57 6.63 -3.00
N PHE A 408 -24.90 5.45 -2.47
CA PHE A 408 -26.07 4.68 -2.89
C PHE A 408 -27.11 4.48 -1.79
N LYS A 409 -26.70 4.24 -0.53
CA LYS A 409 -27.60 4.01 0.61
C LYS A 409 -28.61 5.15 0.76
N GLY A 410 -28.14 6.39 0.85
CA GLY A 410 -29.01 7.58 0.97
C GLY A 410 -29.88 7.87 -0.27
N ARG A 411 -29.43 7.49 -1.48
CA ARG A 411 -30.17 7.78 -2.73
C ARG A 411 -31.24 6.75 -3.11
N LYS A 412 -31.24 5.59 -2.47
CA LYS A 412 -32.26 4.54 -2.68
C LYS A 412 -33.15 4.29 -1.46
N LEU A 413 -32.93 4.99 -0.34
CA LEU A 413 -33.69 4.81 0.91
C LEU A 413 -35.14 5.37 0.91
N GLN A 414 -35.75 5.57 -0.26
CA GLN A 414 -37.21 5.53 -0.39
C GLN A 414 -37.71 4.09 -0.64
N ASN A 415 -36.81 3.10 -0.56
CA ASN A 415 -37.12 1.68 -0.46
C ASN A 415 -36.20 1.02 0.58
N TRP A 416 -36.81 0.32 1.54
CA TRP A 416 -36.23 -0.69 2.43
C TRP A 416 -35.26 -0.20 3.54
N CYS A 417 -35.81 -0.11 4.75
CA CYS A 417 -35.08 0.04 5.99
C CYS A 417 -35.11 -1.28 6.81
N LYS A 418 -33.93 -1.89 7.04
CA LYS A 418 -33.62 -3.02 7.94
C LYS A 418 -32.09 -3.10 8.00
N VAL A 419 -31.37 -3.20 9.12
CA VAL A 419 -31.67 -3.10 10.57
C VAL A 419 -30.46 -2.32 11.20
N HIS A 420 -30.06 -2.29 12.48
CA HIS A 420 -30.38 -2.94 13.78
C HIS A 420 -29.85 -2.02 14.90
N TYR A 421 -30.46 -1.98 16.09
CA TYR A 421 -29.71 -1.73 17.33
C TYR A 421 -30.37 -2.36 18.57
N ASN A 422 -29.56 -3.12 19.31
CA ASN A 422 -29.57 -3.46 20.75
C ASN A 422 -28.70 -4.75 20.82
N ARG A 423 -27.44 -4.73 21.29
CA ARG A 423 -26.88 -4.37 22.61
C ARG A 423 -26.98 -5.52 23.62
N VAL A 424 -25.81 -6.13 23.89
CA VAL A 424 -25.25 -6.62 25.18
C VAL A 424 -26.22 -7.40 26.09
N LYS A 425 -25.93 -8.63 26.54
CA LYS A 425 -24.64 -9.33 26.75
C LYS A 425 -24.84 -10.84 26.52
N ASP A 426 -23.77 -11.63 26.54
CA ASP A 426 -23.61 -12.68 27.57
C ASP A 426 -22.13 -13.07 27.69
N THR A 427 -21.78 -13.90 28.67
CA THR A 427 -20.39 -14.19 29.06
C THR A 427 -20.31 -15.57 29.72
N GLU A 428 -19.82 -16.54 28.98
CA GLU A 428 -19.42 -17.88 29.43
C GLU A 428 -18.00 -18.06 28.84
N GLU A 429 -16.95 -18.13 29.65
CA GLU A 429 -16.50 -19.36 30.32
C GLU A 429 -16.15 -20.43 29.28
N GLY A 430 -14.89 -20.39 28.81
CA GLY A 430 -14.22 -21.52 28.20
C GLY A 430 -13.35 -22.18 29.28
N GLU A 431 -13.42 -23.50 29.37
CA GLU A 431 -12.72 -24.29 30.37
C GLU A 431 -11.20 -24.31 30.11
N ASP A 432 -10.42 -24.41 31.18
CA ASP A 432 -9.01 -24.81 31.12
C ASP A 432 -8.90 -26.29 30.69
N ASP A 433 -7.82 -26.68 30.01
CA ASP A 433 -7.28 -28.05 30.13
C ASP A 433 -5.81 -28.12 29.65
N ASP A 434 -5.09 -29.05 30.29
CA ASP A 434 -3.75 -29.60 30.01
C ASP A 434 -2.50 -28.67 29.95
N ASP A 435 -1.62 -28.86 30.94
CA ASP A 435 -0.21 -28.45 30.95
C ASP A 435 0.63 -29.29 29.95
N ASP A 436 1.61 -28.66 29.28
CA ASP A 436 2.72 -29.36 28.60
C ASP A 436 4.07 -28.87 29.17
N ASP A 437 4.76 -29.78 29.89
CA ASP A 437 5.96 -29.51 30.70
C ASP A 437 7.25 -29.68 29.86
N ASP A 438 7.58 -28.70 29.01
CA ASP A 438 8.69 -28.80 28.05
C ASP A 438 10.07 -28.41 28.63
N ILE A 439 10.64 -29.37 29.38
CA ILE A 439 12.06 -29.63 29.71
C ILE A 439 13.11 -28.56 29.30
N ASP A 440 13.72 -27.88 30.28
CA ASP A 440 14.86 -26.96 30.08
C ASP A 440 16.22 -27.67 29.88
N ASP A 441 16.31 -28.57 28.89
CA ASP A 441 17.59 -29.17 28.46
C ASP A 441 18.35 -28.21 27.54
N LYS A 442 19.08 -27.25 28.14
CA LYS A 442 20.05 -26.37 27.45
C LYS A 442 21.31 -27.11 26.98
N GLU A 443 21.14 -28.17 26.20
CA GLU A 443 22.22 -28.66 25.34
C GLU A 443 22.42 -27.69 24.15
N THR A 444 23.64 -27.55 23.63
CA THR A 444 23.99 -26.47 22.70
C THR A 444 23.49 -26.72 21.29
N ALA A 445 22.20 -26.49 21.05
CA ALA A 445 21.56 -26.55 19.73
C ALA A 445 22.30 -25.67 18.70
N LYS A 446 22.54 -26.24 17.52
CA LYS A 446 23.30 -25.61 16.44
C LYS A 446 22.43 -24.55 15.74
N ARG A 447 23.05 -23.51 15.19
CA ARG A 447 22.36 -22.37 14.53
C ARG A 447 21.27 -22.82 13.54
N TRP A 448 21.53 -23.86 12.76
CA TRP A 448 20.59 -24.39 11.77
C TRP A 448 19.42 -25.18 12.38
N GLU A 449 19.60 -25.82 13.54
CA GLU A 449 18.52 -26.49 14.27
C GLU A 449 17.55 -25.42 14.81
N VAL A 450 18.09 -24.36 15.42
CA VAL A 450 17.32 -23.20 15.91
C VAL A 450 16.65 -22.41 14.78
N ASP A 451 17.33 -22.21 13.65
CA ASP A 451 16.73 -21.56 12.48
C ASP A 451 15.70 -22.45 11.77
N PHE A 452 15.81 -23.77 11.81
CA PHE A 452 14.79 -24.67 11.23
C PHE A 452 13.44 -24.58 11.98
N LEU A 453 13.46 -24.38 13.29
CA LEU A 453 12.25 -24.25 14.11
C LEU A 453 11.53 -22.90 13.93
N MET A 454 12.17 -21.90 13.31
CA MET A 454 11.52 -20.61 12.99
C MET A 454 10.53 -20.74 11.83
N THR A 455 9.53 -19.85 11.80
CA THR A 455 8.51 -19.81 10.74
C THR A 455 9.13 -19.42 9.39
N GLU A 456 8.73 -20.08 8.31
CA GLU A 456 9.18 -19.70 6.97
C GLU A 456 8.62 -18.33 6.57
N ALA A 457 9.49 -17.40 6.17
CA ALA A 457 9.07 -16.14 5.57
C ALA A 457 8.30 -16.44 4.27
N ASN A 458 7.03 -16.08 4.22
CA ASN A 458 6.16 -16.30 3.06
C ASN A 458 6.81 -15.71 1.79
N PRO A 459 6.95 -16.47 0.68
CA PRO A 459 7.47 -15.94 -0.59
C PRO A 459 6.69 -14.74 -1.13
N LEU A 460 5.42 -14.59 -0.76
CA LEU A 460 4.56 -13.44 -1.04
C LEU A 460 4.39 -12.50 0.17
N GLY A 461 5.18 -12.64 1.23
CA GLY A 461 5.06 -11.86 2.48
C GLY A 461 5.06 -10.37 2.20
N MET A 462 6.10 -9.87 1.51
CA MET A 462 6.19 -8.45 1.10
C MET A 462 4.95 -7.94 0.35
N PHE A 463 4.30 -8.78 -0.46
CA PHE A 463 3.06 -8.38 -1.15
C PHE A 463 1.94 -8.10 -0.15
N TYR A 464 1.81 -8.87 0.93
CA TYR A 464 0.81 -8.62 1.97
C TYR A 464 1.14 -7.38 2.81
N GLU A 465 2.40 -7.18 3.19
CA GLU A 465 2.80 -5.98 3.96
C GLU A 465 2.54 -4.69 3.15
N TYR A 466 2.92 -4.66 1.86
CA TYR A 466 2.57 -3.54 0.97
C TYR A 466 1.05 -3.43 0.76
N LEU A 467 0.32 -4.54 0.57
CA LEU A 467 -1.14 -4.53 0.36
C LEU A 467 -1.86 -3.86 1.53
N GLU A 468 -1.53 -4.21 2.77
CA GLU A 468 -2.16 -3.63 3.95
C GLU A 468 -1.92 -2.13 4.03
N MET A 469 -0.66 -1.70 3.89
CA MET A 469 -0.29 -0.28 3.98
C MET A 469 -0.86 0.56 2.82
N VAL A 470 -0.97 -0.01 1.61
CA VAL A 470 -1.60 0.64 0.44
C VAL A 470 -3.12 0.74 0.61
N ILE A 471 -3.78 -0.27 1.21
CA ILE A 471 -5.19 -0.19 1.61
C ILE A 471 -5.39 0.83 2.75
N GLN A 472 -4.45 0.94 3.70
CA GLN A 472 -4.47 1.98 4.72
C GLN A 472 -4.36 3.38 4.10
N PHE A 473 -3.45 3.58 3.14
CA PHE A 473 -3.33 4.83 2.38
C PHE A 473 -4.62 5.17 1.60
N GLY A 474 -5.31 4.17 1.05
CA GLY A 474 -6.63 4.36 0.43
C GLY A 474 -7.71 4.82 1.42
N PHE A 475 -7.75 4.29 2.65
CA PHE A 475 -8.65 4.82 3.69
C PHE A 475 -8.33 6.28 4.05
N VAL A 476 -7.05 6.62 4.22
CA VAL A 476 -6.56 7.96 4.57
C VAL A 476 -6.80 9.01 3.46
N SER A 477 -6.90 8.59 2.19
CA SER A 477 -7.02 9.50 1.05
C SER A 477 -8.41 9.55 0.42
N ILE A 478 -9.10 8.42 0.25
CA ILE A 478 -10.35 8.33 -0.54
C ILE A 478 -11.57 8.89 0.22
N PHE A 479 -11.61 8.70 1.54
CA PHE A 479 -12.79 8.99 2.37
C PHE A 479 -12.56 10.10 3.41
N VAL A 480 -11.45 10.84 3.30
CA VAL A 480 -11.00 11.80 4.33
C VAL A 480 -11.94 12.99 4.51
N ALA A 481 -12.69 13.37 3.47
CA ALA A 481 -13.77 14.35 3.55
C ALA A 481 -14.91 13.93 4.52
N ALA A 482 -15.02 12.64 4.87
CA ALA A 482 -15.98 12.10 5.82
C ALA A 482 -15.38 11.77 7.19
N PHE A 483 -14.05 11.81 7.37
CA PHE A 483 -13.42 11.54 8.68
C PHE A 483 -12.03 12.21 8.84
N PRO A 484 -11.95 13.42 9.44
CA PRO A 484 -10.70 14.17 9.55
C PRO A 484 -9.58 13.52 10.38
N LEU A 485 -9.91 12.61 11.29
CA LEU A 485 -8.92 11.94 12.15
C LEU A 485 -8.29 10.69 11.50
N ALA A 486 -8.65 10.33 10.27
CA ALA A 486 -8.08 9.16 9.58
C ALA A 486 -6.54 9.13 9.56
N PRO A 487 -5.81 10.25 9.30
CA PRO A 487 -4.35 10.23 9.32
C PRO A 487 -3.74 10.00 10.71
N VAL A 488 -4.49 10.29 11.79
CA VAL A 488 -4.02 10.11 13.18
C VAL A 488 -4.01 8.62 13.54
N PHE A 489 -5.08 7.90 13.22
CA PHE A 489 -5.12 6.45 13.42
C PHE A 489 -4.12 5.72 12.52
N ALA A 490 -3.96 6.17 11.26
CA ALA A 490 -2.93 5.64 10.37
C ALA A 490 -1.51 5.89 10.89
N LEU A 491 -1.23 7.07 11.45
CA LEU A 491 0.06 7.39 12.07
C LEU A 491 0.35 6.50 13.29
N LEU A 492 -0.66 6.30 14.14
CA LEU A 492 -0.54 5.42 15.31
C LEU A 492 -0.34 3.95 14.90
N ASN A 493 -1.05 3.47 13.88
CA ASN A 493 -0.87 2.11 13.35
C ASN A 493 0.55 1.93 12.81
N ASN A 494 1.01 2.82 11.93
CA ASN A 494 2.37 2.77 11.37
C ASN A 494 3.48 2.78 12.43
N ILE A 495 3.34 3.57 13.49
CA ILE A 495 4.36 3.65 14.56
C ILE A 495 4.51 2.30 15.29
N LEU A 496 3.42 1.54 15.41
CA LEU A 496 3.45 0.17 15.91
C LEU A 496 3.98 -0.78 14.83
N GLU A 497 3.44 -0.73 13.61
CA GLU A 497 3.73 -1.72 12.56
C GLU A 497 5.20 -1.71 12.12
N VAL A 498 5.83 -0.54 12.01
CA VAL A 498 7.29 -0.41 11.79
C VAL A 498 8.12 -1.23 12.78
N ARG A 499 7.63 -1.42 14.02
CA ARG A 499 8.32 -2.17 15.08
C ARG A 499 7.83 -3.61 15.19
N LEU A 500 6.55 -3.88 14.92
CA LEU A 500 6.03 -5.24 14.83
C LEU A 500 6.66 -5.97 13.65
N ASP A 501 6.70 -5.38 12.45
CA ASP A 501 7.42 -5.92 11.28
C ASP A 501 8.90 -6.16 11.59
N ALA A 502 9.60 -5.15 12.10
CA ALA A 502 11.01 -5.29 12.49
C ALA A 502 11.22 -6.45 13.48
N TYR A 503 10.28 -6.67 14.40
CA TYR A 503 10.29 -7.81 15.32
C TYR A 503 10.01 -9.15 14.62
N LYS A 504 8.98 -9.24 13.76
CA LYS A 504 8.67 -10.43 12.93
C LYS A 504 9.93 -10.88 12.17
N TYR A 505 10.57 -9.97 11.43
CA TYR A 505 11.77 -10.25 10.62
C TYR A 505 13.03 -10.56 11.43
N VAL A 506 13.21 -9.97 12.61
CA VAL A 506 14.42 -10.19 13.42
C VAL A 506 14.31 -11.42 14.34
N THR A 507 13.13 -11.79 14.83
CA THR A 507 12.98 -12.84 15.86
C THR A 507 12.16 -14.07 15.45
N GLN A 508 11.09 -13.92 14.64
CA GLN A 508 10.12 -15.00 14.37
C GLN A 508 10.36 -15.73 13.05
N PHE A 509 10.71 -15.00 11.99
CA PHE A 509 10.91 -15.57 10.66
C PHE A 509 12.33 -16.14 10.49
N ARG A 510 12.44 -17.24 9.74
CA ARG A 510 13.68 -17.63 9.08
C ARG A 510 14.15 -16.50 8.17
N ARG A 511 15.45 -16.24 8.16
CA ARG A 511 16.06 -15.21 7.32
C ARG A 511 15.62 -15.36 5.85
N PRO A 512 14.93 -14.37 5.26
CA PRO A 512 14.58 -14.42 3.86
C PRO A 512 15.83 -14.33 2.97
N LEU A 513 15.73 -14.85 1.75
CA LEU A 513 16.77 -14.67 0.74
C LEU A 513 16.80 -13.20 0.29
N ALA A 514 17.97 -12.58 0.36
CA ALA A 514 18.17 -11.20 -0.06
C ALA A 514 17.87 -11.05 -1.57
N ALA A 515 16.91 -10.18 -1.88
CA ALA A 515 16.47 -9.87 -3.24
C ALA A 515 16.70 -8.39 -3.54
N ARG A 516 17.15 -8.10 -4.77
CA ARG A 516 17.17 -6.74 -5.30
C ARG A 516 15.78 -6.26 -5.64
N ALA A 517 15.60 -4.95 -5.53
CA ALA A 517 14.54 -4.18 -6.16
C ALA A 517 15.13 -2.77 -6.40
N GLN A 518 14.77 -2.13 -7.51
CA GLN A 518 15.15 -0.74 -7.77
C GLN A 518 14.17 0.22 -7.09
N ASP A 519 12.91 -0.18 -6.95
CA ASP A 519 11.84 0.59 -6.32
C ASP A 519 10.76 -0.28 -5.66
N ILE A 520 9.56 0.28 -5.43
CA ILE A 520 8.39 -0.43 -4.90
C ILE A 520 7.57 -1.16 -5.98
N GLY A 521 8.03 -1.20 -7.23
CA GLY A 521 7.36 -1.82 -8.37
C GLY A 521 5.98 -1.24 -8.68
N ILE A 522 5.07 -2.09 -9.16
CA ILE A 522 3.68 -1.72 -9.52
C ILE A 522 2.91 -0.97 -8.41
N TRP A 523 3.31 -1.11 -7.14
CA TRP A 523 2.70 -0.36 -6.03
C TRP A 523 2.78 1.16 -6.21
N PHE A 524 3.80 1.70 -6.87
CA PHE A 524 3.87 3.13 -7.20
C PHE A 524 2.76 3.54 -8.18
N GLY A 525 2.49 2.71 -9.19
CA GLY A 525 1.39 2.91 -10.13
C GLY A 525 0.01 2.78 -9.46
N ILE A 526 -0.14 1.80 -8.57
CA ILE A 526 -1.35 1.61 -7.77
C ILE A 526 -1.63 2.82 -6.86
N LEU A 527 -0.62 3.31 -6.14
CA LEU A 527 -0.72 4.49 -5.29
C LEU A 527 -1.09 5.76 -6.11
N LYS A 528 -0.53 5.94 -7.31
CA LYS A 528 -0.95 7.02 -8.23
C LYS A 528 -2.42 6.87 -8.66
N GLY A 529 -2.88 5.65 -8.93
CA GLY A 529 -4.29 5.36 -9.19
C GLY A 529 -5.21 5.73 -8.01
N ILE A 530 -4.82 5.36 -6.78
CA ILE A 530 -5.54 5.72 -5.54
C ILE A 530 -5.62 7.24 -5.38
N CYS A 531 -4.54 7.99 -5.63
CA CYS A 531 -4.54 9.45 -5.54
C CYS A 531 -5.55 10.08 -6.50
N ILE A 532 -5.66 9.60 -7.75
CA ILE A 532 -6.64 10.09 -8.73
C ILE A 532 -8.08 9.77 -8.27
N ILE A 533 -8.32 8.56 -7.78
CA ILE A 533 -9.63 8.13 -7.24
C ILE A 533 -10.01 8.98 -6.01
N SER A 534 -9.04 9.32 -5.16
CA SER A 534 -9.21 10.16 -3.97
C SER A 534 -9.74 11.56 -4.31
N VAL A 535 -9.14 12.26 -5.29
CA VAL A 535 -9.61 13.61 -5.70
C VAL A 535 -11.08 13.57 -6.12
N ILE A 536 -11.45 12.59 -6.97
CA ILE A 536 -12.81 12.45 -7.49
C ILE A 536 -13.78 12.05 -6.36
N THR A 537 -13.38 11.14 -5.47
CA THR A 537 -14.26 10.64 -4.40
C THR A 537 -14.51 11.71 -3.33
N ASN A 538 -13.49 12.45 -2.90
CA ASN A 538 -13.66 13.57 -1.97
C ASN A 538 -14.57 14.66 -2.56
N ALA A 539 -14.38 15.01 -3.85
CA ALA A 539 -15.25 15.96 -4.54
C ALA A 539 -16.73 15.50 -4.56
N LEU A 540 -16.98 14.21 -4.82
CA LEU A 540 -18.32 13.62 -4.82
C LEU A 540 -18.94 13.53 -3.42
N ILE A 541 -18.15 13.28 -2.37
CA ILE A 541 -18.59 13.31 -0.96
C ILE A 541 -19.08 14.72 -0.61
N ILE A 542 -18.23 15.73 -0.80
CA ILE A 542 -18.56 17.14 -0.50
C ILE A 542 -19.76 17.62 -1.32
N ALA A 543 -19.87 17.20 -2.58
CA ALA A 543 -20.99 17.58 -3.41
C ALA A 543 -22.30 16.89 -2.99
N PHE A 544 -22.31 15.56 -2.83
CA PHE A 544 -23.55 14.77 -2.80
C PHE A 544 -23.93 14.13 -1.46
N THR A 545 -23.00 13.94 -0.53
CA THR A 545 -23.29 13.33 0.78
C THR A 545 -23.28 14.35 1.91
N SER A 546 -22.60 15.48 1.70
CA SER A 546 -22.59 16.67 2.55
C SER A 546 -23.76 17.63 2.22
N ASP A 547 -24.19 18.40 3.21
CA ASP A 547 -25.15 19.51 3.06
C ASP A 547 -24.46 20.86 2.78
N PHE A 548 -23.13 20.90 2.65
CA PHE A 548 -22.35 22.12 2.44
C PHE A 548 -22.87 22.96 1.26
N ILE A 549 -23.11 22.35 0.09
CA ILE A 549 -23.57 23.09 -1.10
C ILE A 549 -25.00 23.67 -0.89
N PRO A 550 -26.01 22.90 -0.46
CA PRO A 550 -27.32 23.45 -0.08
C PRO A 550 -27.27 24.55 0.99
N LYS A 551 -26.48 24.38 2.07
CA LYS A 551 -26.27 25.40 3.12
C LYS A 551 -25.69 26.69 2.52
N MET A 552 -24.65 26.57 1.68
CA MET A 552 -23.98 27.73 1.05
C MET A 552 -24.85 28.43 0.01
N LEU A 553 -25.67 27.70 -0.75
CA LEU A 553 -26.65 28.29 -1.66
C LEU A 553 -27.72 29.08 -0.90
N TYR A 554 -28.31 28.46 0.15
CA TYR A 554 -29.32 29.12 0.96
C TYR A 554 -28.78 30.42 1.57
N LYS A 555 -27.60 30.34 2.21
CA LYS A 555 -26.97 31.48 2.88
C LYS A 555 -26.81 32.70 1.96
N HIS A 556 -26.24 32.55 0.77
CA HIS A 556 -25.83 33.68 -0.08
C HIS A 556 -26.82 34.07 -1.19
N VAL A 557 -27.90 33.31 -1.40
CA VAL A 557 -28.85 33.53 -2.52
C VAL A 557 -30.32 33.58 -2.07
N ILE A 558 -30.64 33.05 -0.88
CA ILE A 558 -32.04 32.86 -0.43
C ILE A 558 -32.29 33.51 0.94
N SER A 559 -31.30 33.49 1.84
CA SER A 559 -31.39 34.14 3.15
C SER A 559 -31.37 35.67 3.02
N PRO A 560 -32.28 36.40 3.70
CA PRO A 560 -32.30 37.86 3.65
C PRO A 560 -31.17 38.52 4.45
N ASN A 561 -30.51 37.78 5.34
CA ASN A 561 -29.56 38.29 6.33
C ASN A 561 -28.14 37.67 6.22
N ASP A 562 -27.85 36.90 5.16
CA ASP A 562 -26.67 36.02 5.07
C ASP A 562 -26.54 35.02 6.27
N THR A 563 -27.64 34.70 6.98
CA THR A 563 -27.67 33.71 8.06
C THR A 563 -28.21 32.35 7.58
N LEU A 564 -27.98 31.29 8.36
CA LEU A 564 -28.55 29.95 8.13
C LEU A 564 -29.87 29.72 8.90
N GLU A 565 -30.45 30.75 9.48
CA GLU A 565 -31.72 30.67 10.23
C GLU A 565 -32.85 30.25 9.30
N GLY A 566 -33.65 29.24 9.67
CA GLY A 566 -34.74 28.76 8.81
C GLY A 566 -34.29 27.85 7.65
N TYR A 567 -32.98 27.61 7.47
CA TYR A 567 -32.46 26.63 6.51
C TYR A 567 -33.11 25.24 6.67
N VAL A 568 -33.38 24.85 7.92
CA VAL A 568 -34.00 23.56 8.26
C VAL A 568 -35.40 23.46 7.64
N GLU A 569 -36.24 24.49 7.79
CA GLU A 569 -37.58 24.53 7.19
C GLU A 569 -37.51 24.59 5.65
N PHE A 570 -36.61 25.39 5.09
CA PHE A 570 -36.34 25.44 3.66
C PHE A 570 -35.90 24.09 3.06
N SER A 571 -35.22 23.25 3.84
CA SER A 571 -34.74 21.93 3.40
C SER A 571 -35.78 20.80 3.42
N LEU A 572 -37.03 21.11 3.83
CA LEU A 572 -38.09 20.13 4.06
C LEU A 572 -39.28 20.34 3.12
N SER A 573 -39.62 19.29 2.38
CA SER A 573 -40.86 19.18 1.59
C SER A 573 -42.03 18.71 2.45
N TYR A 574 -43.24 19.12 2.06
CA TYR A 574 -44.51 18.74 2.68
C TYR A 574 -45.11 17.52 1.98
N PHE A 575 -45.72 16.59 2.74
CA PHE A 575 -46.43 15.43 2.23
C PHE A 575 -47.79 15.26 2.93
N ASN A 576 -48.87 15.12 2.16
CA ASN A 576 -50.20 14.86 2.68
C ASN A 576 -50.42 13.36 2.90
N ILE A 577 -50.86 12.98 4.11
CA ILE A 577 -51.05 11.59 4.55
C ILE A 577 -52.25 10.91 3.83
N SER A 578 -53.04 11.66 3.05
CA SER A 578 -53.99 11.11 2.08
C SER A 578 -53.32 10.30 0.98
N ASP A 579 -52.09 10.67 0.58
CA ASP A 579 -51.46 10.23 -0.67
C ASP A 579 -50.55 9.00 -0.48
N PHE A 580 -50.45 8.47 0.74
CA PHE A 580 -49.78 7.18 0.97
C PHE A 580 -50.50 6.05 0.25
N GLN A 581 -49.74 5.19 -0.43
CA GLN A 581 -50.26 3.93 -0.95
C GLN A 581 -50.84 3.08 0.20
N PRO A 582 -51.95 2.34 0.02
CA PRO A 582 -52.63 1.65 1.13
C PRO A 582 -51.76 0.67 1.94
N ARG A 583 -50.68 0.15 1.36
CA ARG A 583 -49.71 -0.72 2.05
C ARG A 583 -48.73 0.04 2.95
N SER A 584 -48.29 1.23 2.53
CA SER A 584 -47.23 2.02 3.18
C SER A 584 -47.76 3.06 4.17
N LYS A 585 -49.06 3.01 4.51
CA LYS A 585 -49.71 3.98 5.38
C LYS A 585 -49.60 3.54 6.85
N PRO A 586 -49.03 4.37 7.76
CA PRO A 586 -48.97 4.06 9.18
C PRO A 586 -50.35 3.87 9.81
N THR A 587 -50.49 2.82 10.62
CA THR A 587 -51.74 2.44 11.30
C THR A 587 -51.90 3.04 12.70
N PHE A 588 -50.87 3.71 13.25
CA PHE A 588 -50.79 4.05 14.68
C PHE A 588 -51.19 5.48 15.06
N ASP A 589 -51.28 6.42 14.11
CA ASP A 589 -51.59 7.83 14.38
C ASP A 589 -52.66 8.36 13.43
N SER A 590 -53.88 8.62 13.95
CA SER A 590 -55.03 9.10 13.19
C SER A 590 -55.15 10.63 13.08
N ASN A 591 -54.42 11.37 13.92
CA ASN A 591 -54.64 12.80 14.14
C ASN A 591 -53.65 13.71 13.40
N ILE A 592 -52.92 13.16 12.43
CA ILE A 592 -51.88 13.85 11.66
C ILE A 592 -52.33 13.90 10.20
N THR A 593 -52.42 15.11 9.63
CA THR A 593 -52.81 15.34 8.23
C THR A 593 -51.61 15.40 7.29
N GLU A 594 -50.49 15.92 7.76
CA GLU A 594 -49.27 16.15 6.97
C GLU A 594 -48.01 15.70 7.73
N CYS A 595 -47.00 15.28 6.97
CA CYS A 595 -45.65 15.05 7.48
C CYS A 595 -44.62 15.69 6.55
N ARG A 596 -43.42 15.99 7.09
CA ARG A 596 -42.30 16.56 6.32
C ARG A 596 -41.22 15.54 6.01
N TYR A 597 -40.48 15.76 4.91
CA TYR A 597 -39.36 14.93 4.48
C TYR A 597 -38.29 15.76 3.77
N LYS A 598 -37.04 15.32 3.82
CA LYS A 598 -35.89 16.05 3.25
C LYS A 598 -35.73 15.77 1.75
N ASP A 599 -36.41 16.56 0.93
CA ASP A 599 -36.21 16.70 -0.52
C ASP A 599 -36.62 18.14 -0.91
N PHE A 600 -36.39 18.55 -2.16
CA PHE A 600 -36.73 19.87 -2.70
C PHE A 600 -37.88 19.76 -3.73
N ARG A 601 -39.08 19.42 -3.27
CA ARG A 601 -40.29 19.19 -4.08
C ARG A 601 -41.39 20.20 -3.77
N TYR A 602 -42.31 20.38 -4.71
CA TYR A 602 -43.45 21.28 -4.52
C TYR A 602 -44.51 20.71 -3.54
N PRO A 603 -45.19 21.57 -2.74
CA PRO A 603 -46.17 21.17 -1.74
C PRO A 603 -47.46 20.57 -2.33
N PRO A 604 -48.30 19.89 -1.53
CA PRO A 604 -49.51 19.20 -2.00
C PRO A 604 -50.57 20.10 -2.66
N ASP A 605 -50.58 21.41 -2.37
CA ASP A 605 -51.55 22.38 -2.92
C ASP A 605 -51.08 23.06 -4.22
N SER A 606 -49.88 22.72 -4.70
CA SER A 606 -49.32 23.24 -5.96
C SER A 606 -49.87 22.51 -7.19
N PRO A 607 -49.86 23.12 -8.39
CA PRO A 607 -50.20 22.41 -9.63
C PRO A 607 -49.23 21.26 -9.92
N ASP A 608 -47.94 21.48 -9.69
CA ASP A 608 -46.85 20.54 -9.98
C ASP A 608 -46.56 19.62 -8.77
N LYS A 609 -47.64 19.10 -8.17
CA LYS A 609 -47.66 18.38 -6.89
C LYS A 609 -46.59 17.28 -6.79
N TYR A 610 -45.70 17.39 -5.80
CA TYR A 610 -44.57 16.49 -5.53
C TYR A 610 -43.50 16.40 -6.64
N GLU A 611 -43.56 17.21 -7.69
CA GLU A 611 -42.47 17.32 -8.66
C GLU A 611 -41.27 18.07 -8.07
N HIS A 612 -40.10 17.91 -8.70
CA HIS A 612 -38.88 18.57 -8.25
C HIS A 612 -38.92 20.08 -8.55
N THR A 613 -38.71 20.89 -7.52
CA THR A 613 -38.64 22.36 -7.63
C THR A 613 -37.53 22.82 -8.58
N SER A 614 -37.64 24.03 -9.12
CA SER A 614 -36.51 24.69 -9.80
C SER A 614 -35.24 24.72 -8.93
N ILE A 615 -35.38 24.86 -7.61
CA ILE A 615 -34.29 24.88 -6.62
C ILE A 615 -33.52 23.55 -6.59
N TYR A 616 -34.21 22.41 -6.69
CA TYR A 616 -33.58 21.09 -6.80
C TYR A 616 -32.57 21.04 -7.96
N TRP A 617 -32.98 21.53 -9.13
CA TRP A 617 -32.16 21.54 -10.34
C TRP A 617 -30.98 22.52 -10.25
N HIS A 618 -31.16 23.68 -9.60
CA HIS A 618 -30.06 24.60 -9.30
C HIS A 618 -29.03 23.96 -8.35
N ILE A 619 -29.48 23.29 -7.28
CA ILE A 619 -28.61 22.56 -6.36
C ILE A 619 -27.86 21.45 -7.10
N LEU A 620 -28.53 20.68 -7.97
CA LEU A 620 -27.90 19.63 -8.76
C LEU A 620 -26.85 20.17 -9.75
N ALA A 621 -27.14 21.29 -10.42
CA ALA A 621 -26.20 21.96 -11.31
C ALA A 621 -24.96 22.46 -10.57
N ILE A 622 -25.13 23.11 -9.41
CA ILE A 622 -24.02 23.59 -8.57
C ILE A 622 -23.19 22.41 -8.02
N ARG A 623 -23.84 21.31 -7.62
CA ARG A 623 -23.16 20.07 -7.20
C ARG A 623 -22.25 19.52 -8.29
N LEU A 624 -22.73 19.44 -9.54
CA LEU A 624 -21.94 18.97 -10.68
C LEU A 624 -20.81 19.95 -11.04
N ALA A 625 -21.10 21.26 -11.06
CA ALA A 625 -20.10 22.30 -11.32
C ALA A 625 -18.98 22.28 -10.26
N PHE A 626 -19.31 22.13 -8.97
CA PHE A 626 -18.34 22.03 -7.89
C PHE A 626 -17.39 20.85 -8.09
N VAL A 627 -17.89 19.66 -8.44
CA VAL A 627 -17.04 18.47 -8.69
C VAL A 627 -16.03 18.75 -9.80
N ILE A 628 -16.49 19.33 -10.91
CA ILE A 628 -15.62 19.67 -12.05
C ILE A 628 -14.57 20.72 -11.64
N ILE A 629 -14.97 21.78 -10.93
CA ILE A 629 -14.05 22.84 -10.49
C ILE A 629 -13.02 22.29 -9.50
N PHE A 630 -13.46 21.56 -8.46
CA PHE A 630 -12.58 20.96 -7.45
C PHE A 630 -11.55 20.02 -8.10
N GLN A 631 -12.00 19.13 -8.98
CA GLN A 631 -11.11 18.19 -9.67
C GLN A 631 -10.07 18.94 -10.51
N ASN A 632 -10.48 19.93 -11.31
CA ASN A 632 -9.54 20.68 -12.15
C ASN A 632 -8.56 21.54 -11.35
N VAL A 633 -9.00 22.16 -10.25
CA VAL A 633 -8.12 22.92 -9.34
C VAL A 633 -7.08 22.01 -8.69
N VAL A 634 -7.48 20.85 -8.15
CA VAL A 634 -6.53 19.92 -7.54
C VAL A 634 -5.57 19.34 -8.58
N MET A 635 -6.04 18.93 -9.76
CA MET A 635 -5.16 18.43 -10.84
C MET A 635 -4.16 19.50 -11.31
N LEU A 636 -4.55 20.77 -11.39
CA LEU A 636 -3.66 21.89 -11.71
C LEU A 636 -2.60 22.09 -10.63
N LEU A 637 -2.99 22.04 -9.35
CA LEU A 637 -2.04 22.13 -8.23
C LEU A 637 -1.05 20.95 -8.23
N SER A 638 -1.51 19.73 -8.52
CA SER A 638 -0.64 18.55 -8.68
C SER A 638 0.37 18.71 -9.81
N TRP A 639 -0.06 19.25 -10.96
CA TRP A 639 0.84 19.54 -12.08
C TRP A 639 1.88 20.62 -11.71
N LEU A 640 1.47 21.67 -10.99
CA LEU A 640 2.40 22.70 -10.49
C LEU A 640 3.42 22.12 -9.51
N VAL A 641 3.00 21.24 -8.58
CA VAL A 641 3.91 20.53 -7.66
C VAL A 641 4.94 19.69 -8.43
N ALA A 642 4.49 18.88 -9.40
CA ALA A 642 5.37 18.06 -10.22
C ALA A 642 6.30 18.88 -11.15
N ALA A 643 5.91 20.10 -11.52
CA ALA A 643 6.74 21.03 -12.28
C ALA A 643 7.77 21.78 -11.39
N MET A 644 7.50 21.94 -10.10
CA MET A 644 8.40 22.62 -9.14
C MET A 644 9.41 21.69 -8.47
N ILE A 645 9.06 20.42 -8.24
CA ILE A 645 9.92 19.44 -7.57
C ILE A 645 10.62 18.58 -8.62
N PRO A 646 11.96 18.65 -8.77
CA PRO A 646 12.67 17.77 -9.69
C PRO A 646 12.74 16.33 -9.15
N ASP A 647 12.49 15.37 -10.04
CA ASP A 647 12.50 13.92 -9.78
C ASP A 647 13.77 13.40 -9.09
N VAL A 648 14.93 14.01 -9.36
CA VAL A 648 16.23 13.59 -8.82
C VAL A 648 16.86 14.80 -8.11
N PRO A 649 17.35 14.66 -6.86
CA PRO A 649 18.05 15.73 -6.17
C PRO A 649 19.22 16.28 -6.98
N TYR A 650 19.45 17.60 -6.90
CA TYR A 650 20.52 18.26 -7.66
C TYR A 650 21.92 17.75 -7.28
N ILE A 651 22.13 17.36 -6.02
CA ILE A 651 23.39 16.81 -5.50
C ILE A 651 23.65 15.44 -6.12
N VAL A 652 22.71 14.49 -6.00
CA VAL A 652 22.71 13.18 -6.65
C VAL A 652 22.95 13.32 -8.16
N LYS A 653 22.26 14.23 -8.84
CA LYS A 653 22.43 14.49 -10.27
C LYS A 653 23.85 14.96 -10.64
N ILE A 654 24.50 15.77 -9.81
CA ILE A 654 25.92 16.14 -9.98
C ILE A 654 26.81 14.92 -9.77
N GLN A 655 26.54 14.12 -8.72
CA GLN A 655 27.31 12.92 -8.42
C GLN A 655 27.26 11.95 -9.61
N MET A 656 26.09 11.49 -10.04
CA MET A 656 25.90 10.61 -11.20
C MET A 656 26.64 11.10 -12.46
N LEU A 657 26.58 12.40 -12.76
CA LEU A 657 27.31 13.00 -13.89
C LEU A 657 28.84 12.92 -13.72
N ARG A 658 29.34 13.13 -12.49
CA ARG A 658 30.76 13.01 -12.13
C ARG A 658 31.23 11.56 -12.22
N GLU A 659 30.45 10.58 -11.76
CA GLU A 659 30.81 9.16 -11.86
C GLU A 659 30.83 8.71 -13.32
N SER A 660 29.80 9.07 -14.10
CA SER A 660 29.75 8.78 -15.53
C SER A 660 30.97 9.33 -16.28
N TYR A 661 31.48 10.51 -15.89
CA TYR A 661 32.71 11.08 -16.42
C TYR A 661 33.96 10.30 -15.97
N LEU A 662 34.09 9.98 -14.67
CA LEU A 662 35.24 9.25 -14.12
C LEU A 662 35.34 7.82 -14.67
N THR A 663 34.22 7.10 -14.75
CA THR A 663 34.14 5.74 -15.32
C THR A 663 34.51 5.74 -16.81
N LYS A 664 34.10 6.75 -17.59
CA LYS A 664 34.56 6.94 -18.98
C LYS A 664 36.07 7.18 -19.04
N GLN A 665 36.64 7.99 -18.15
CA GLN A 665 38.08 8.24 -18.10
C GLN A 665 38.89 6.98 -17.70
N ALA A 666 38.38 6.20 -16.74
CA ALA A 666 39.00 4.94 -16.32
C ALA A 666 38.95 3.88 -17.43
N LEU A 667 37.82 3.76 -18.13
CA LEU A 667 37.66 2.85 -19.28
C LEU A 667 38.65 3.18 -20.41
N LEU A 668 38.84 4.47 -20.72
CA LEU A 668 39.82 4.92 -21.73
C LEU A 668 41.26 4.54 -21.33
N LYS A 669 41.68 4.84 -20.09
CA LYS A 669 43.00 4.43 -19.57
C LYS A 669 43.23 2.92 -19.69
N PHE A 670 42.23 2.11 -19.33
CA PHE A 670 42.31 0.65 -19.45
C PHE A 670 42.39 0.18 -20.91
N GLN A 671 41.68 0.82 -21.85
CA GLN A 671 41.80 0.51 -23.28
C GLN A 671 43.21 0.84 -23.80
N ASP A 672 43.81 1.95 -23.36
CA ASP A 672 45.16 2.33 -23.77
C ASP A 672 46.24 1.43 -23.13
N GLU A 673 46.13 1.08 -21.85
CA GLU A 673 46.97 0.01 -21.27
C GLU A 673 46.87 -1.32 -22.04
N LYS A 674 45.65 -1.71 -22.46
CA LYS A 674 45.41 -2.94 -23.23
C LYS A 674 45.94 -2.84 -24.66
N ARG A 675 46.03 -1.64 -25.24
CA ARG A 675 46.72 -1.34 -26.51
C ARG A 675 48.24 -1.39 -26.34
N GLU A 676 48.79 -0.83 -25.27
CA GLU A 676 50.23 -0.85 -24.99
C GLU A 676 50.73 -2.27 -24.70
N LYS A 677 50.04 -3.03 -23.84
CA LYS A 677 50.35 -4.45 -23.57
C LYS A 677 50.29 -5.32 -24.84
N ARG A 678 49.39 -5.00 -25.79
CA ARG A 678 49.37 -5.62 -27.13
C ARG A 678 50.57 -5.20 -27.98
N ARG A 679 50.98 -3.93 -27.96
CA ARG A 679 52.17 -3.44 -28.67
C ARG A 679 53.45 -4.08 -28.14
N THR A 680 53.70 -4.07 -26.83
CA THR A 680 54.91 -4.66 -26.22
C THR A 680 54.91 -6.19 -26.30
N GLY A 681 53.77 -6.84 -26.09
CA GLY A 681 53.61 -8.30 -26.29
C GLY A 681 53.82 -8.76 -27.74
N SER A 682 53.70 -7.86 -28.72
CA SER A 682 54.02 -8.14 -30.14
C SER A 682 55.51 -8.00 -30.47
N VAL A 683 56.33 -7.46 -29.55
CA VAL A 683 57.79 -7.32 -29.71
C VAL A 683 58.52 -8.54 -29.15
N GLY A 684 58.10 -9.06 -27.99
CA GLY A 684 58.69 -10.25 -27.34
C GLY A 684 58.42 -11.60 -28.02
N LEU A 685 58.03 -11.61 -29.31
CA LEU A 685 57.78 -12.80 -30.12
C LEU A 685 58.52 -12.72 -31.48
N LYS A 686 59.66 -12.03 -31.49
CA LYS A 686 60.56 -11.86 -32.65
C LYS A 686 62.05 -12.03 -32.33
N GLU A 687 62.39 -12.46 -31.12
CA GLU A 687 63.78 -12.72 -30.68
C GLU A 687 63.89 -14.10 -30.01
N GLU A 688 63.52 -15.15 -30.76
CA GLU A 688 63.97 -16.55 -30.63
C GLU A 688 64.09 -17.16 -32.04
#